data_AF-A0AAD8RR32-F1
#
_entry.id   AF-A0AAD8RR32-F1
#
_cell.length_a   1.000
_cell.length_b   1.000
_cell.length_c   1.000
_cell.angle_alpha   90.00
_cell.angle_beta   90.00
_cell.angle_gamma   90.00
#
_symmetry.space_group_name_H-M   'P 1'
#
loop_
_entity.id
_entity.type
_entity.pdbx_description
1 polymer ?
#
loop_
_entity_poly.entity_id
_entity_poly.type
_entity_poly.pdbx_seq_one_letter_code
_entity_poly.pdbx_strand_id
1 'polypeptide(L)'
;MSSSSSSSLLATWRAHGARPFARKSSSYDSSDDEFDQEEEENISILLAYRAVKRPKFGGSVFGRQKLWRERIEGHEKLMRSYFNENPIFPESYFRRRFRMSLNLFKHIATEVTKYDRFFEQRRNAAGELGHSTYQKVTAALRMLAYGIPADLIDDHLAMGESTSILCVKRFVVAIVNVFGSTYLRAPNAQDTARLLEINANRGFPGMLGSIDCMHWSWKNCPAAWHGQFKGYKKDATIVLEAVADQETWIWHAFFGMPGSCNDINVLQRSPLMTRLAMREGPLVEFEANGHKYNYGYFLADGIYPRWQTFVKPIIQPREHFDNPVEDDNEAPKRSKRQRTAKSFGHDFIVYLVDDTPTSISEAYASQDADYWKEAVRSEMDSILANGTWEVTDRPYGCKPVGCKWVFKKKLRPDGTIEKYKARLVAKGYTQKEGEDFFDTYSPVARLTTIRVLLSLAASHGLLVHQMDVKTAFLNGELEEEIYMEQPDGFVVDGQEGKVCKLLKSLYGLKQAPKQWHEKFERTLTAEGFVVNEADKCVYYRHGGGEGVILCLYVDDILIFGTSLTVIKEVKEFLSRCFEMKDLGVADVILNIKLLKDDDGGITLLQSHYVEKILSRFGYSDCKSSPTPYDPSVIIRKNKRIARDQLRYSQIIGSLMYLASATRPDISFAVSKLSRFVSRPGDVHWHALERVLRYLKGTASYGIHYTGYPRVLEGYSDANWISDADETKATSGYLFTLGGGAVSWKSCKQTIITRSTMEAELTALDTSTVEAEWLRELLMDLPVVEKPIPAIPMNCDNQTVIVKVNSSKDNMKSSRHVKRRLKTVRKMRNSGVIALDYIHTSRNLADPFTKGLSRNVIENASREMGFWGALRRDYGITTSSSDDEFLHTDNFFPDLSDFFDNLNMGDNDAAVKCDLFIYLTSPHD
;
A
#
# COMPACT_ATOMS: atom_id res chain seq x y z
N MET A 1 62.26 15.91 61.01
CA MET A 1 63.00 14.82 60.34
C MET A 1 61.99 13.77 59.87
N SER A 2 62.25 13.18 58.70
CA SER A 2 61.79 11.83 58.25
C SER A 2 60.53 11.22 58.90
N SER A 3 59.39 11.47 58.25
CA SER A 3 58.35 10.49 57.88
C SER A 3 58.48 9.03 58.36
N SER A 4 57.38 8.47 58.86
CA SER A 4 57.18 7.02 59.02
C SER A 4 55.75 6.58 58.64
N SER A 5 55.59 5.27 58.48
CA SER A 5 54.39 4.50 58.11
C SER A 5 53.10 4.78 58.90
N SER A 6 51.92 4.61 58.26
CA SER A 6 50.93 3.54 58.58
C SER A 6 49.56 3.71 57.90
N SER A 7 48.86 2.58 57.66
CA SER A 7 47.39 2.47 57.50
C SER A 7 46.78 3.11 56.22
N SER A 8 45.46 3.08 55.94
CA SER A 8 44.46 1.98 55.93
C SER A 8 43.11 2.52 55.40
N LEU A 9 42.15 1.61 55.13
CA LEU A 9 40.70 1.85 54.95
C LEU A 9 40.29 2.70 53.70
N LEU A 10 39.14 2.52 53.03
CA LEU A 10 37.71 2.29 53.37
C LEU A 10 36.94 3.57 53.77
N ALA A 11 35.64 3.61 53.45
CA ALA A 11 34.58 4.51 53.96
C ALA A 11 34.61 6.01 53.54
N THR A 12 33.50 6.78 53.59
CA THR A 12 32.14 6.61 52.98
C THR A 12 31.36 7.95 53.05
N TRP A 13 30.16 8.02 52.43
CA TRP A 13 29.05 8.96 52.76
C TRP A 13 29.27 10.47 52.43
N ARG A 14 28.29 11.38 52.57
CA ARG A 14 26.85 11.49 52.18
C ARG A 14 26.32 12.84 52.75
N ALA A 15 25.16 13.33 52.26
CA ALA A 15 24.34 14.41 52.89
C ALA A 15 24.95 15.85 52.91
N HIS A 16 24.19 16.95 53.08
CA HIS A 16 22.81 17.30 52.66
C HIS A 16 22.60 18.83 52.72
N GLY A 17 21.80 19.41 51.80
CA GLY A 17 21.22 20.76 51.91
C GLY A 17 22.18 21.94 51.59
N ALA A 18 21.73 23.17 51.41
CA ALA A 18 20.35 23.68 51.23
C ALA A 18 20.35 25.00 50.42
N ARG A 19 19.21 25.40 49.82
CA ARG A 19 18.98 26.75 49.24
C ARG A 19 18.47 27.70 50.35
N PRO A 20 18.67 29.03 50.27
CA PRO A 20 17.66 29.87 49.60
C PRO A 20 18.13 31.24 49.00
N PHE A 21 17.16 31.96 48.42
CA PHE A 21 17.14 33.38 47.99
C PHE A 21 17.86 33.80 46.69
N ALA A 22 17.41 34.95 46.15
CA ALA A 22 17.48 35.31 44.74
C ALA A 22 17.34 36.82 44.49
N ARG A 23 17.77 37.28 43.30
CA ARG A 23 17.34 38.53 42.64
C ARG A 23 17.42 38.37 41.11
N LYS A 24 16.67 39.20 40.36
CA LYS A 24 16.60 39.17 38.88
C LYS A 24 17.41 40.30 38.26
N SER A 25 18.14 40.01 37.18
CA SER A 25 18.31 40.89 36.00
C SER A 25 18.85 40.06 34.82
N SER A 26 18.65 40.56 33.60
CA SER A 26 18.77 39.84 32.33
C SER A 26 20.18 39.80 31.71
N SER A 27 20.51 38.66 31.08
CA SER A 27 21.20 38.61 29.78
C SER A 27 20.89 37.28 29.08
N TYR A 28 20.87 37.29 27.73
CA TYR A 28 20.99 36.08 26.90
C TYR A 28 22.48 35.79 26.70
N ASP A 29 22.92 34.52 26.70
CA ASP A 29 23.87 34.00 25.70
C ASP A 29 23.93 32.45 25.65
N SER A 30 24.71 31.92 24.70
CA SER A 30 24.90 30.53 24.26
C SER A 30 25.30 29.49 25.34
N SER A 31 24.85 28.24 25.14
CA SER A 31 25.58 27.01 25.51
C SER A 31 24.96 25.74 24.88
N ASP A 32 25.16 25.52 23.57
CA ASP A 32 24.82 24.24 22.90
C ASP A 32 26.08 23.45 22.44
N ASP A 33 27.30 24.01 22.63
CA ASP A 33 28.56 23.50 22.04
C ASP A 33 29.28 22.37 22.84
N GLU A 34 28.70 21.85 23.93
CA GLU A 34 29.36 20.85 24.79
C GLU A 34 29.08 19.37 24.42
N PHE A 35 28.28 19.07 23.39
CA PHE A 35 27.87 17.68 23.08
C PHE A 35 28.62 17.00 21.93
N ASP A 36 29.37 17.74 21.10
CA ASP A 36 30.02 17.17 19.90
C ASP A 36 31.44 16.60 20.19
N GLN A 37 32.13 17.08 21.22
CA GLN A 37 33.50 16.63 21.52
C GLN A 37 33.58 15.18 22.05
N GLU A 38 32.54 14.72 22.76
CA GLU A 38 32.53 13.37 23.34
C GLU A 38 32.42 12.27 22.25
N GLU A 39 31.86 12.58 21.07
CA GLU A 39 31.77 11.61 19.97
C GLU A 39 33.09 11.52 19.16
N GLU A 40 33.81 12.64 18.94
CA GLU A 40 35.12 12.62 18.28
C GLU A 40 36.23 11.95 19.11
N GLU A 41 36.27 12.15 20.43
CA GLU A 41 37.23 11.42 21.28
C GLU A 41 36.95 9.91 21.28
N ASN A 42 35.69 9.50 21.40
CA ASN A 42 35.32 8.08 21.35
C ASN A 42 35.66 7.43 19.99
N ILE A 43 35.43 8.12 18.87
CA ILE A 43 35.86 7.66 17.54
C ILE A 43 37.40 7.56 17.46
N SER A 44 38.12 8.55 17.98
CA SER A 44 39.60 8.57 17.99
C SER A 44 40.19 7.43 18.81
N ILE A 45 39.63 7.16 19.99
CA ILE A 45 40.01 6.02 20.85
C ILE A 45 39.70 4.68 20.17
N LEU A 46 38.56 4.57 19.49
CA LEU A 46 38.17 3.35 18.75
C LEU A 46 39.09 3.09 17.54
N LEU A 47 39.54 4.14 16.85
CA LEU A 47 40.52 4.06 15.76
C LEU A 47 41.91 3.66 16.29
N ALA A 48 42.36 4.27 17.39
CA ALA A 48 43.62 3.91 18.04
C ALA A 48 43.64 2.43 18.48
N TYR A 49 42.55 1.93 19.05
CA TYR A 49 42.41 0.52 19.46
C TYR A 49 42.46 -0.49 18.30
N ARG A 50 42.21 -0.06 17.05
CA ARG A 50 42.30 -0.91 15.85
C ARG A 50 43.72 -0.96 15.25
N ALA A 51 44.63 -0.07 15.64
CA ALA A 51 45.95 0.06 15.01
C ALA A 51 46.95 -1.08 15.35
N VAL A 52 46.77 -1.82 16.47
CA VAL A 52 47.79 -2.76 16.98
C VAL A 52 47.24 -4.18 17.22
N LYS A 53 46.78 -4.84 16.15
CA LYS A 53 46.84 -6.31 16.04
C LYS A 53 47.48 -6.72 14.72
N ARG A 54 48.81 -6.92 14.74
CA ARG A 54 49.51 -7.63 13.66
C ARG A 54 48.85 -9.01 13.47
N PRO A 55 48.53 -9.44 12.24
CA PRO A 55 48.04 -10.79 12.01
C PRO A 55 49.06 -11.81 12.52
N LYS A 56 48.62 -12.79 13.32
CA LYS A 56 49.43 -14.00 13.55
C LYS A 56 49.56 -14.71 12.20
N PHE A 57 50.76 -14.74 11.64
CA PHE A 57 51.06 -15.49 10.42
C PHE A 57 50.98 -16.99 10.73
N GLY A 58 49.76 -17.55 10.68
CA GLY A 58 49.56 -18.99 10.67
C GLY A 58 50.23 -19.56 9.42
N GLY A 59 51.10 -20.55 9.61
CA GLY A 59 51.62 -21.37 8.52
C GLY A 59 50.48 -22.07 7.76
N SER A 60 50.78 -22.62 6.59
CA SER A 60 49.80 -23.32 5.77
C SER A 60 49.18 -24.49 6.54
N VAL A 61 47.90 -24.33 6.93
CA VAL A 61 47.11 -25.40 7.56
C VAL A 61 47.09 -26.61 6.62
N PHE A 62 47.50 -27.76 7.15
CA PHE A 62 47.61 -29.01 6.40
C PHE A 62 46.25 -29.39 5.79
N GLY A 63 46.22 -29.76 4.51
CA GLY A 63 44.99 -30.07 3.76
C GLY A 63 44.34 -28.91 2.98
N ARG A 64 44.84 -27.66 3.08
CA ARG A 64 44.26 -26.54 2.29
C ARG A 64 44.75 -26.56 0.82
N GLN A 65 43.90 -27.00 -0.09
CA GLN A 65 44.20 -27.12 -1.53
C GLN A 65 44.59 -25.77 -2.18
N LYS A 66 45.79 -25.67 -2.78
CA LYS A 66 46.22 -24.49 -3.57
C LYS A 66 45.58 -24.53 -4.95
N LEU A 67 44.44 -23.85 -5.11
CA LEU A 67 43.85 -23.58 -6.42
C LEU A 67 44.72 -22.55 -7.16
N TRP A 68 45.34 -23.01 -8.26
CA TRP A 68 46.06 -22.16 -9.22
C TRP A 68 45.05 -21.45 -10.13
N ARG A 69 45.26 -20.15 -10.36
CA ARG A 69 44.26 -19.23 -10.93
C ARG A 69 44.74 -18.44 -12.14
N GLU A 70 45.94 -18.73 -12.67
CA GLU A 70 46.45 -18.05 -13.89
C GLU A 70 46.42 -16.49 -13.80
N ARG A 71 46.78 -15.96 -12.63
CA ARG A 71 46.66 -14.53 -12.25
C ARG A 71 47.31 -13.54 -13.22
N ILE A 72 48.31 -14.00 -13.97
CA ILE A 72 49.05 -13.22 -14.97
C ILE A 72 48.24 -13.14 -16.27
N GLU A 73 47.67 -14.26 -16.77
CA GLU A 73 46.74 -14.22 -17.91
C GLU A 73 45.50 -13.38 -17.57
N GLY A 74 44.97 -13.53 -16.34
CA GLY A 74 43.88 -12.68 -15.84
C GLY A 74 44.23 -11.17 -15.78
N HIS A 75 45.51 -10.81 -15.73
CA HIS A 75 45.98 -9.43 -15.87
C HIS A 75 46.06 -9.02 -17.35
N GLU A 76 46.72 -9.83 -18.19
CA GLU A 76 46.92 -9.56 -19.62
C GLU A 76 45.57 -9.44 -20.36
N LYS A 77 44.62 -10.32 -20.05
CA LYS A 77 43.24 -10.30 -20.55
C LYS A 77 42.49 -9.03 -20.17
N LEU A 78 42.70 -8.53 -18.94
CA LEU A 78 42.14 -7.25 -18.49
C LEU A 78 42.77 -6.06 -19.22
N MET A 79 44.11 -6.05 -19.35
CA MET A 79 44.86 -4.97 -20.00
C MET A 79 44.51 -4.87 -21.49
N ARG A 80 44.54 -6.01 -22.20
CA ARG A 80 44.14 -6.12 -23.62
C ARG A 80 42.66 -5.74 -23.85
N SER A 81 41.80 -5.92 -22.85
CA SER A 81 40.39 -5.53 -22.96
C SER A 81 40.16 -4.01 -22.88
N TYR A 82 40.94 -3.28 -22.06
CA TYR A 82 40.55 -1.92 -21.61
C TYR A 82 41.67 -0.90 -21.42
N PHE A 83 42.94 -1.31 -21.24
CA PHE A 83 44.00 -0.43 -20.71
C PHE A 83 45.26 -0.34 -21.59
N ASN A 84 45.43 -1.23 -22.56
CA ASN A 84 46.45 -1.10 -23.61
C ASN A 84 46.17 0.08 -24.55
N GLU A 85 47.17 0.50 -25.31
CA GLU A 85 47.07 1.56 -26.33
C GLU A 85 45.99 1.30 -27.38
N ASN A 86 45.86 0.04 -27.81
CA ASN A 86 44.80 -0.46 -28.68
C ASN A 86 43.97 -1.52 -27.92
N PRO A 87 42.94 -1.12 -27.15
CA PRO A 87 42.11 -2.05 -26.37
C PRO A 87 41.03 -2.71 -27.25
N ILE A 88 40.63 -3.94 -26.91
CA ILE A 88 39.54 -4.66 -27.61
C ILE A 88 38.21 -3.90 -27.52
N PHE A 89 37.95 -3.22 -26.40
CA PHE A 89 36.74 -2.42 -26.21
C PHE A 89 37.09 -0.93 -26.25
N PRO A 90 36.48 -0.12 -27.15
CA PRO A 90 36.75 1.31 -27.25
C PRO A 90 36.24 2.07 -26.02
N GLU A 91 36.66 3.34 -25.84
CA GLU A 91 36.37 4.10 -24.60
C GLU A 91 34.87 4.25 -24.30
N SER A 92 33.98 4.25 -25.30
CA SER A 92 32.52 4.23 -25.09
C SER A 92 32.03 2.97 -24.36
N TYR A 93 32.68 1.82 -24.57
CA TYR A 93 32.44 0.59 -23.82
C TYR A 93 33.15 0.60 -22.46
N PHE A 94 34.32 1.24 -22.34
CA PHE A 94 34.97 1.47 -21.05
C PHE A 94 34.06 2.29 -20.13
N ARG A 95 33.64 3.48 -20.57
CA ARG A 95 32.76 4.39 -19.84
C ARG A 95 31.44 3.72 -19.45
N ARG A 96 30.83 2.92 -20.33
CA ARG A 96 29.63 2.14 -20.02
C ARG A 96 29.87 1.04 -18.97
N ARG A 97 31.04 0.38 -18.97
CA ARG A 97 31.34 -0.77 -18.09
C ARG A 97 31.97 -0.39 -16.75
N PHE A 98 32.63 0.76 -16.65
CA PHE A 98 33.27 1.26 -15.42
C PHE A 98 32.58 2.49 -14.83
N ARG A 99 31.57 3.07 -15.51
CA ARG A 99 30.86 4.30 -15.14
C ARG A 99 31.75 5.55 -15.00
N MET A 100 32.95 5.56 -15.58
CA MET A 100 33.88 6.70 -15.53
C MET A 100 34.74 6.77 -16.80
N SER A 101 35.40 7.91 -17.04
CA SER A 101 36.39 8.03 -18.12
C SER A 101 37.65 7.19 -17.83
N LEU A 102 38.40 6.83 -18.88
CA LEU A 102 39.64 6.06 -18.71
C LEU A 102 40.70 6.84 -17.92
N ASN A 103 40.72 8.17 -18.07
CA ASN A 103 41.64 9.06 -17.36
C ASN A 103 41.30 9.16 -15.87
N LEU A 104 40.01 9.24 -15.50
CA LEU A 104 39.62 9.23 -14.10
C LEU A 104 39.92 7.88 -13.43
N PHE A 105 39.65 6.75 -14.10
CA PHE A 105 40.06 5.44 -13.59
C PHE A 105 41.56 5.39 -13.30
N LYS A 106 42.40 5.88 -14.25
CA LYS A 106 43.85 5.92 -14.08
C LYS A 106 44.27 6.79 -12.90
N HIS A 107 43.69 7.98 -12.76
CA HIS A 107 43.96 8.87 -11.61
C HIS A 107 43.60 8.19 -10.28
N ILE A 108 42.40 7.61 -10.17
CA ILE A 108 41.96 6.85 -8.98
C ILE A 108 42.93 5.70 -8.68
N ALA A 109 43.31 4.92 -9.68
CA ALA A 109 44.24 3.80 -9.51
C ALA A 109 45.63 4.27 -9.03
N THR A 110 46.10 5.45 -9.49
CA THR A 110 47.35 6.06 -9.03
C THR A 110 47.26 6.53 -7.58
N GLU A 111 46.25 7.33 -7.21
CA GLU A 111 46.17 7.88 -5.85
C GLU A 111 45.86 6.79 -4.79
N VAL A 112 45.01 5.81 -5.11
CA VAL A 112 44.77 4.66 -4.24
C VAL A 112 46.03 3.80 -4.06
N THR A 113 46.91 3.72 -5.07
CA THR A 113 48.21 3.02 -4.96
C THR A 113 49.21 3.79 -4.11
N LYS A 114 49.24 5.13 -4.21
CA LYS A 114 50.06 5.99 -3.34
C LYS A 114 49.60 5.90 -1.88
N TYR A 115 48.29 5.91 -1.64
CA TYR A 115 47.71 5.87 -0.30
C TYR A 115 47.86 4.50 0.37
N ASP A 116 47.53 3.41 -0.33
CA ASP A 116 47.61 2.07 0.23
C ASP A 116 48.49 1.12 -0.60
N ARG A 117 49.65 0.83 0.00
CA ARG A 117 50.67 -0.13 -0.43
C ARG A 117 50.16 -1.55 -0.78
N PHE A 118 48.94 -1.90 -0.39
CA PHE A 118 48.26 -3.12 -0.83
C PHE A 118 47.95 -3.14 -2.34
N PHE A 119 47.64 -1.98 -2.95
CA PHE A 119 47.25 -1.92 -4.35
C PHE A 119 48.43 -2.14 -5.31
N GLU A 120 49.64 -1.73 -4.93
CA GLU A 120 50.89 -2.03 -5.63
C GLU A 120 51.03 -3.51 -6.04
N GLN A 121 51.49 -3.78 -7.26
CA GLN A 121 51.85 -5.14 -7.66
C GLN A 121 53.16 -5.56 -6.98
N ARG A 122 53.18 -6.76 -6.40
CA ARG A 122 54.23 -7.23 -5.50
C ARG A 122 54.56 -8.70 -5.80
N ARG A 123 55.83 -9.08 -5.67
CA ARG A 123 56.22 -10.51 -5.62
C ARG A 123 55.97 -11.05 -4.22
N ASN A 124 55.58 -12.32 -4.12
CA ASN A 124 55.52 -13.03 -2.84
C ASN A 124 56.90 -13.59 -2.44
N ALA A 125 56.98 -14.27 -1.29
CA ALA A 125 58.23 -14.84 -0.79
C ALA A 125 58.83 -15.96 -1.67
N ALA A 126 58.06 -16.50 -2.63
CA ALA A 126 58.52 -17.45 -3.64
C ALA A 126 58.82 -16.79 -5.01
N GLY A 127 58.82 -15.45 -5.08
CA GLY A 127 59.06 -14.69 -6.31
C GLY A 127 57.88 -14.59 -7.28
N GLU A 128 56.76 -15.31 -7.04
CA GLU A 128 55.55 -15.25 -7.86
C GLU A 128 54.94 -13.83 -7.81
N LEU A 129 54.53 -13.27 -8.96
CA LEU A 129 53.81 -11.99 -9.00
C LEU A 129 52.37 -12.13 -8.48
N GLY A 130 51.98 -11.25 -7.55
CA GLY A 130 50.59 -11.06 -7.14
C GLY A 130 49.80 -10.24 -8.16
N HIS A 131 48.51 -10.04 -7.87
CA HIS A 131 47.60 -9.23 -8.70
C HIS A 131 48.08 -7.79 -8.84
N SER A 132 47.83 -7.20 -10.01
CA SER A 132 48.14 -5.80 -10.34
C SER A 132 47.19 -4.80 -9.69
N THR A 133 47.58 -3.52 -9.65
CA THR A 133 46.68 -2.41 -9.28
C THR A 133 45.38 -2.46 -10.08
N TYR A 134 45.48 -2.60 -11.41
CA TYR A 134 44.33 -2.64 -12.32
C TYR A 134 43.36 -3.78 -12.00
N GLN A 135 43.85 -4.97 -11.63
CA GLN A 135 42.99 -6.07 -11.17
C GLN A 135 42.29 -5.74 -9.85
N LYS A 136 43.01 -5.22 -8.84
CA LYS A 136 42.43 -4.92 -7.51
C LYS A 136 41.41 -3.79 -7.55
N VAL A 137 41.70 -2.72 -8.29
CA VAL A 137 40.80 -1.59 -8.52
C VAL A 137 39.58 -2.02 -9.35
N THR A 138 39.77 -2.84 -10.41
CA THR A 138 38.64 -3.40 -11.17
C THR A 138 37.78 -4.35 -10.33
N ALA A 139 38.37 -5.15 -9.43
CA ALA A 139 37.61 -6.01 -8.53
C ALA A 139 36.72 -5.18 -7.59
N ALA A 140 37.30 -4.17 -6.94
CA ALA A 140 36.56 -3.26 -6.06
C ALA A 140 35.43 -2.54 -6.82
N LEU A 141 35.74 -1.88 -7.93
CA LEU A 141 34.76 -1.13 -8.74
C LEU A 141 33.64 -2.01 -9.30
N ARG A 142 33.92 -3.28 -9.69
CA ARG A 142 32.87 -4.18 -10.19
C ARG A 142 31.97 -4.73 -9.09
N MET A 143 32.54 -5.06 -7.93
CA MET A 143 31.74 -5.49 -6.78
C MET A 143 30.83 -4.37 -6.28
N LEU A 144 31.34 -3.14 -6.21
CA LEU A 144 30.60 -1.92 -5.87
C LEU A 144 29.52 -1.61 -6.93
N ALA A 145 29.90 -1.25 -8.15
CA ALA A 145 28.99 -0.73 -9.17
C ALA A 145 27.90 -1.71 -9.66
N TYR A 146 28.07 -3.03 -9.47
CA TYR A 146 27.14 -4.06 -9.94
C TYR A 146 26.62 -5.02 -8.85
N GLY A 147 27.11 -4.92 -7.61
CA GLY A 147 26.74 -5.85 -6.52
C GLY A 147 27.14 -7.31 -6.81
N ILE A 148 28.25 -7.51 -7.51
CA ILE A 148 28.73 -8.83 -7.95
C ILE A 148 29.28 -9.63 -6.74
N PRO A 149 28.88 -10.91 -6.56
CA PRO A 149 29.47 -11.81 -5.56
C PRO A 149 31.01 -11.92 -5.67
N ALA A 150 31.68 -12.00 -4.53
CA ALA A 150 33.14 -11.90 -4.44
C ALA A 150 33.89 -13.09 -5.08
N ASP A 151 33.24 -14.25 -5.15
CA ASP A 151 33.64 -15.48 -5.84
C ASP A 151 33.52 -15.35 -7.36
N LEU A 152 32.45 -14.74 -7.88
CA LEU A 152 32.25 -14.52 -9.33
C LEU A 152 33.30 -13.57 -9.96
N ILE A 153 34.14 -12.92 -9.14
CA ILE A 153 35.30 -12.14 -9.58
C ILE A 153 36.43 -13.04 -10.10
N ASP A 154 36.49 -14.32 -9.69
CA ASP A 154 37.54 -15.26 -10.08
C ASP A 154 37.53 -15.52 -11.59
N ASP A 155 36.36 -15.79 -12.16
CA ASP A 155 36.06 -16.00 -13.60
C ASP A 155 36.54 -14.87 -14.53
N HIS A 156 36.82 -13.68 -13.96
CA HIS A 156 37.08 -12.46 -14.72
C HIS A 156 38.40 -11.77 -14.39
N LEU A 157 38.94 -11.97 -13.19
CA LEU A 157 40.16 -11.31 -12.70
C LEU A 157 41.15 -12.28 -12.04
N ALA A 158 40.88 -13.59 -12.04
CA ALA A 158 41.72 -14.62 -11.42
C ALA A 158 41.93 -14.41 -9.90
N MET A 159 40.93 -13.83 -9.23
CA MET A 159 41.01 -13.36 -7.86
C MET A 159 39.94 -14.04 -6.99
N GLY A 160 40.41 -14.94 -6.13
CA GLY A 160 39.53 -15.66 -5.19
C GLY A 160 38.93 -14.74 -4.12
N GLU A 161 37.65 -14.97 -3.85
CA GLU A 161 36.74 -14.32 -2.89
C GLU A 161 37.38 -13.46 -1.79
N SER A 162 38.19 -14.05 -0.89
CA SER A 162 38.79 -13.35 0.25
C SER A 162 39.74 -12.21 -0.15
N THR A 163 40.36 -12.29 -1.32
CA THR A 163 41.18 -11.21 -1.89
C THR A 163 40.29 -10.13 -2.49
N SER A 164 39.20 -10.49 -3.16
CA SER A 164 38.21 -9.57 -3.75
C SER A 164 37.53 -8.71 -2.67
N ILE A 165 37.10 -9.33 -1.57
CA ILE A 165 36.53 -8.65 -0.38
C ILE A 165 37.56 -7.68 0.23
N LEU A 166 38.83 -8.09 0.34
CA LEU A 166 39.89 -7.24 0.86
C LEU A 166 40.19 -6.04 -0.06
N CYS A 167 40.08 -6.21 -1.37
CA CYS A 167 40.18 -5.10 -2.33
C CYS A 167 39.08 -4.07 -2.11
N VAL A 168 37.80 -4.48 -1.99
CA VAL A 168 36.69 -3.56 -1.71
C VAL A 168 36.95 -2.78 -0.41
N LYS A 169 37.21 -3.47 0.71
CA LYS A 169 37.38 -2.80 2.02
C LYS A 169 38.49 -1.75 2.02
N ARG A 170 39.63 -2.04 1.39
CA ARG A 170 40.79 -1.13 1.35
C ARG A 170 40.61 -0.01 0.32
N PHE A 171 39.90 -0.29 -0.78
CA PHE A 171 39.57 0.72 -1.80
C PHE A 171 38.63 1.78 -1.21
N VAL A 172 37.57 1.37 -0.51
CA VAL A 172 36.61 2.28 0.14
C VAL A 172 37.30 3.27 1.09
N VAL A 173 38.18 2.78 1.97
CA VAL A 173 38.95 3.63 2.90
C VAL A 173 39.88 4.59 2.16
N ALA A 174 40.56 4.12 1.11
CA ALA A 174 41.43 4.96 0.30
C ALA A 174 40.66 6.07 -0.43
N ILE A 175 39.49 5.77 -1.04
CA ILE A 175 38.67 6.78 -1.72
C ILE A 175 38.21 7.88 -0.77
N VAL A 176 37.67 7.53 0.39
CA VAL A 176 37.18 8.51 1.38
C VAL A 176 38.32 9.42 1.85
N ASN A 177 39.49 8.85 2.15
CA ASN A 177 40.60 9.61 2.73
C ASN A 177 41.41 10.41 1.68
N VAL A 178 41.40 10.02 0.40
CA VAL A 178 42.08 10.74 -0.69
C VAL A 178 41.19 11.83 -1.31
N PHE A 179 39.90 11.54 -1.53
CA PHE A 179 39.02 12.42 -2.31
C PHE A 179 37.98 13.16 -1.47
N GLY A 180 37.75 12.77 -0.22
CA GLY A 180 36.65 13.29 0.60
C GLY A 180 36.70 14.80 0.86
N SER A 181 37.88 15.36 1.14
CA SER A 181 38.09 16.80 1.37
C SER A 181 37.84 17.68 0.13
N THR A 182 37.74 17.08 -1.06
CA THR A 182 37.54 17.79 -2.33
C THR A 182 36.15 17.53 -2.92
N TYR A 183 35.67 16.28 -2.85
CA TYR A 183 34.47 15.81 -3.55
C TYR A 183 33.33 15.31 -2.65
N LEU A 184 33.51 15.27 -1.33
CA LEU A 184 32.48 14.83 -0.36
C LEU A 184 32.21 15.89 0.74
N ARG A 185 32.39 17.18 0.40
CA ARG A 185 32.12 18.34 1.26
C ARG A 185 31.17 19.34 0.61
N ALA A 186 30.60 20.24 1.39
CA ALA A 186 29.87 21.41 0.89
C ALA A 186 30.81 22.38 0.12
N PRO A 187 30.29 23.19 -0.82
CA PRO A 187 31.09 24.17 -1.55
C PRO A 187 31.53 25.31 -0.62
N ASN A 188 32.70 25.88 -0.90
CA ASN A 188 33.19 27.10 -0.27
C ASN A 188 32.89 28.34 -1.14
N ALA A 189 33.40 29.51 -0.74
CA ALA A 189 33.18 30.76 -1.49
C ALA A 189 33.82 30.75 -2.89
N GLN A 190 34.98 30.11 -3.07
CA GLN A 190 35.68 29.99 -4.36
C GLN A 190 34.93 29.04 -5.31
N ASP A 191 34.48 27.90 -4.78
CA ASP A 191 33.60 26.94 -5.49
C ASP A 191 32.34 27.64 -6.01
N THR A 192 31.72 28.46 -5.16
CA THR A 192 30.50 29.22 -5.47
C THR A 192 30.77 30.29 -6.53
N ALA A 193 31.87 31.05 -6.42
CA ALA A 193 32.26 32.04 -7.41
C ALA A 193 32.53 31.39 -8.79
N ARG A 194 33.24 30.26 -8.83
CA ARG A 194 33.50 29.48 -10.06
C ARG A 194 32.21 29.07 -10.77
N LEU A 195 31.22 28.57 -10.02
CA LEU A 195 29.91 28.17 -10.56
C LEU A 195 29.17 29.36 -11.19
N LEU A 196 29.17 30.50 -10.51
CA LEU A 196 28.48 31.70 -10.95
C LEU A 196 29.14 32.32 -12.20
N GLU A 197 30.46 32.35 -12.26
CA GLU A 197 31.22 32.79 -13.43
C GLU A 197 30.95 31.89 -14.65
N ILE A 198 31.04 30.56 -14.48
CA ILE A 198 30.74 29.60 -15.55
C ILE A 198 29.31 29.75 -16.06
N ASN A 199 28.33 29.91 -15.16
CA ASN A 199 26.92 30.02 -15.57
C ASN A 199 26.56 31.40 -16.16
N ALA A 200 27.15 32.49 -15.67
CA ALA A 200 27.02 33.81 -16.28
C ALA A 200 27.54 33.82 -17.73
N ASN A 201 28.72 33.24 -17.97
CA ASN A 201 29.31 33.07 -19.31
C ASN A 201 28.45 32.21 -20.26
N ARG A 202 27.49 31.44 -19.72
CA ARG A 202 26.53 30.60 -20.48
C ARG A 202 25.16 31.27 -20.70
N GLY A 203 24.98 32.52 -20.27
CA GLY A 203 23.69 33.22 -20.32
C GLY A 203 22.73 32.90 -19.17
N PHE A 204 23.21 32.25 -18.10
CA PHE A 204 22.45 31.95 -16.88
C PHE A 204 23.09 32.68 -15.66
N PRO A 205 23.15 34.02 -15.67
CA PRO A 205 23.71 34.76 -14.54
C PRO A 205 22.90 34.47 -13.27
N GLY A 206 23.58 34.31 -12.13
CA GLY A 206 22.95 33.94 -10.85
C GLY A 206 22.61 32.46 -10.65
N MET A 207 22.75 31.60 -11.68
CA MET A 207 22.50 30.17 -11.53
C MET A 207 23.63 29.47 -10.75
N LEU A 208 23.26 28.71 -9.71
CA LEU A 208 24.18 27.91 -8.89
C LEU A 208 24.28 26.45 -9.37
N GLY A 209 23.21 25.89 -9.96
CA GLY A 209 23.19 24.53 -10.49
C GLY A 209 21.77 24.04 -10.80
N SER A 210 21.67 22.78 -11.25
CA SER A 210 20.40 22.06 -11.35
C SER A 210 20.23 21.17 -10.13
N ILE A 211 19.05 21.18 -9.50
CA ILE A 211 18.73 20.36 -8.32
C ILE A 211 17.71 19.27 -8.66
N ASP A 212 17.97 18.02 -8.25
CA ASP A 212 17.05 16.89 -8.45
C ASP A 212 17.07 15.89 -7.27
N CYS A 213 16.01 15.08 -7.17
CA CYS A 213 15.73 14.16 -6.06
C CYS A 213 15.55 12.70 -6.55
N MET A 214 16.65 11.96 -6.56
CA MET A 214 16.72 10.59 -7.08
C MET A 214 16.35 9.53 -6.04
N HIS A 215 15.58 8.51 -6.45
CA HIS A 215 15.26 7.34 -5.63
C HIS A 215 16.16 6.14 -5.96
N TRP A 216 17.10 5.80 -5.09
CA TRP A 216 18.04 4.69 -5.26
C TRP A 216 17.53 3.42 -4.57
N SER A 217 17.23 2.38 -5.35
CA SER A 217 16.66 1.12 -4.84
C SER A 217 17.71 0.25 -4.15
N TRP A 218 17.70 0.22 -2.83
CA TRP A 218 18.61 -0.58 -2.00
C TRP A 218 18.19 -2.05 -1.98
N LYS A 219 18.46 -2.74 -3.09
CA LYS A 219 18.10 -4.15 -3.37
C LYS A 219 18.46 -5.12 -2.24
N ASN A 220 19.60 -4.89 -1.58
CA ASN A 220 20.15 -5.74 -0.51
C ASN A 220 19.98 -5.11 0.90
N CYS A 221 19.07 -4.16 1.08
CA CYS A 221 18.80 -3.54 2.38
C CYS A 221 18.47 -4.61 3.44
N PRO A 222 19.09 -4.59 4.64
CA PRO A 222 18.78 -5.54 5.70
C PRO A 222 17.28 -5.58 6.04
N ALA A 223 16.74 -6.77 6.33
CA ALA A 223 15.30 -6.95 6.55
C ALA A 223 14.75 -6.14 7.74
N ALA A 224 15.60 -5.84 8.74
CA ALA A 224 15.27 -4.95 9.86
C ALA A 224 15.12 -3.48 9.41
N TRP A 225 15.91 -3.03 8.43
CA TRP A 225 15.97 -1.65 7.93
C TRP A 225 15.02 -1.40 6.76
N HIS A 226 14.56 -2.46 6.10
CA HIS A 226 13.52 -2.44 5.06
C HIS A 226 12.24 -1.68 5.44
N GLY A 227 11.92 -1.52 6.74
CA GLY A 227 10.78 -0.72 7.20
C GLY A 227 11.05 0.78 7.30
N GLN A 228 12.32 1.20 7.38
CA GLN A 228 12.78 2.58 7.57
C GLN A 228 13.06 3.28 6.24
N PHE A 229 13.60 2.54 5.25
CA PHE A 229 13.93 3.04 3.92
C PHE A 229 12.80 2.86 2.88
N LYS A 230 11.60 2.44 3.29
CA LYS A 230 10.51 2.09 2.36
C LYS A 230 9.38 3.11 2.41
N GLY A 231 9.31 3.93 1.36
CA GLY A 231 8.21 4.88 1.13
C GLY A 231 7.07 4.29 0.32
N TYR A 232 6.52 5.07 -0.62
CA TYR A 232 5.43 4.64 -1.52
C TYR A 232 5.84 3.52 -2.51
N LYS A 233 7.12 3.45 -2.88
CA LYS A 233 7.69 2.34 -3.65
C LYS A 233 7.71 1.09 -2.77
N LYS A 234 7.49 -0.09 -3.37
CA LYS A 234 7.34 -1.35 -2.61
C LYS A 234 8.67 -1.94 -2.15
N ASP A 235 9.77 -1.25 -2.42
CA ASP A 235 11.14 -1.70 -2.30
C ASP A 235 11.86 -0.74 -1.34
N ALA A 236 12.95 -1.17 -0.69
CA ALA A 236 13.74 -0.27 0.13
C ALA A 236 14.47 0.74 -0.77
N THR A 237 14.38 2.02 -0.47
CA THR A 237 14.94 3.12 -1.25
C THR A 237 15.64 4.14 -0.35
N ILE A 238 16.89 4.47 -0.68
CA ILE A 238 17.52 5.69 -0.19
C ILE A 238 17.14 6.81 -1.18
N VAL A 239 16.95 8.04 -0.72
CA VAL A 239 16.72 9.19 -1.60
C VAL A 239 17.97 10.07 -1.58
N LEU A 240 18.44 10.46 -2.76
CA LEU A 240 19.56 11.39 -2.94
C LEU A 240 19.00 12.70 -3.52
N GLU A 241 19.02 13.77 -2.72
CA GLU A 241 18.91 15.14 -3.24
C GLU A 241 20.32 15.59 -3.65
N ALA A 242 20.48 16.08 -4.89
CA ALA A 242 21.77 16.50 -5.41
C ALA A 242 21.67 17.82 -6.17
N VAL A 243 22.70 18.67 -6.10
CA VAL A 243 22.91 19.80 -7.02
C VAL A 243 24.14 19.54 -7.87
N ALA A 244 23.97 19.63 -9.20
CA ALA A 244 25.03 19.47 -10.20
C ALA A 244 25.26 20.75 -11.01
N ASP A 245 26.49 20.95 -11.50
CA ASP A 245 26.78 21.85 -12.62
C ASP A 245 26.68 21.14 -13.99
N GLN A 246 26.97 21.85 -15.10
CA GLN A 246 26.92 21.28 -16.45
C GLN A 246 27.91 20.11 -16.64
N GLU A 247 29.05 20.13 -15.96
CA GLU A 247 30.10 19.11 -16.07
C GLU A 247 29.78 17.89 -15.19
N THR A 248 28.56 17.83 -14.63
CA THR A 248 28.07 16.84 -13.65
C THR A 248 28.86 16.86 -12.34
N TRP A 249 29.56 17.95 -12.02
CA TRP A 249 30.17 18.11 -10.71
C TRP A 249 29.09 18.35 -9.66
N ILE A 250 28.84 17.32 -8.85
CA ILE A 250 27.84 17.35 -7.80
C ILE A 250 28.47 17.88 -6.52
N TRP A 251 28.19 19.16 -6.24
CA TRP A 251 28.75 19.91 -5.12
C TRP A 251 27.85 19.93 -3.88
N HIS A 252 26.58 19.50 -4.03
CA HIS A 252 25.71 19.18 -2.91
C HIS A 252 25.11 17.79 -3.11
N ALA A 253 25.18 16.95 -2.09
CA ALA A 253 24.53 15.65 -2.03
C ALA A 253 24.00 15.40 -0.61
N PHE A 254 22.73 15.00 -0.49
CA PHE A 254 22.09 14.70 0.79
C PHE A 254 21.25 13.41 0.73
N PHE A 255 21.47 12.53 1.71
CA PHE A 255 20.81 11.21 1.77
C PHE A 255 19.61 11.22 2.71
N GLY A 256 18.42 11.35 2.12
CA GLY A 256 17.15 11.26 2.81
C GLY A 256 16.67 9.82 3.00
N MET A 257 16.10 9.55 4.19
CA MET A 257 15.12 8.48 4.33
C MET A 257 13.78 8.96 3.76
N PRO A 258 13.14 8.24 2.81
CA PRO A 258 11.88 8.69 2.21
C PRO A 258 10.74 8.77 3.23
N GLY A 259 10.68 7.85 4.20
CA GLY A 259 9.60 7.81 5.19
C GLY A 259 8.21 7.60 4.56
N SER A 260 7.16 8.03 5.25
CA SER A 260 5.75 7.76 4.86
C SER A 260 5.16 8.70 3.80
N CYS A 261 5.93 9.67 3.31
CA CYS A 261 5.49 10.68 2.34
C CYS A 261 6.60 10.88 1.29
N ASN A 262 6.24 10.99 0.02
CA ASN A 262 7.20 11.11 -1.08
C ASN A 262 8.00 12.42 -0.95
N ASP A 263 9.31 12.35 -1.18
CA ASP A 263 10.27 13.43 -1.53
C ASP A 263 10.34 14.64 -0.58
N ILE A 264 9.23 15.29 -0.27
CA ILE A 264 9.05 16.39 0.69
C ILE A 264 9.68 16.07 2.07
N ASN A 265 9.69 14.81 2.51
CA ASN A 265 10.35 14.38 3.76
C ASN A 265 11.88 14.58 3.76
N VAL A 266 12.48 14.63 2.56
CA VAL A 266 13.91 14.86 2.34
C VAL A 266 14.17 16.36 2.24
N LEU A 267 13.34 17.08 1.48
CA LEU A 267 13.37 18.54 1.41
C LEU A 267 13.26 19.17 2.82
N GLN A 268 12.36 18.68 3.68
CA GLN A 268 12.21 19.13 5.08
C GLN A 268 13.37 18.78 6.03
N ARG A 269 14.43 18.10 5.53
CA ARG A 269 15.62 17.74 6.32
C ARG A 269 16.93 18.11 5.64
N SER A 270 16.86 18.63 4.42
CA SER A 270 18.01 19.00 3.63
C SER A 270 18.77 20.15 4.30
N PRO A 271 20.10 20.03 4.45
CA PRO A 271 20.95 21.15 4.84
C PRO A 271 20.97 22.29 3.81
N LEU A 272 20.57 22.04 2.56
CA LEU A 272 20.36 23.10 1.57
C LEU A 272 19.01 23.81 1.82
N MET A 273 17.92 23.05 2.00
CA MET A 273 16.59 23.66 2.22
C MET A 273 16.48 24.38 3.56
N THR A 274 17.11 23.85 4.61
CA THR A 274 17.13 24.48 5.95
C THR A 274 17.77 25.87 5.88
N ARG A 275 18.94 25.98 5.24
CA ARG A 275 19.63 27.26 5.02
C ARG A 275 18.82 28.21 4.14
N LEU A 276 18.29 27.74 3.00
CA LEU A 276 17.45 28.58 2.14
C LEU A 276 16.18 29.08 2.85
N ALA A 277 15.56 28.26 3.72
CA ALA A 277 14.41 28.69 4.54
C ALA A 277 14.80 29.73 5.60
N MET A 278 16.03 29.68 6.12
CA MET A 278 16.62 30.69 7.01
C MET A 278 17.11 31.95 6.26
N ARG A 279 17.00 31.98 4.92
CA ARG A 279 17.61 32.99 4.01
C ARG A 279 19.14 33.01 4.01
N GLU A 280 19.74 31.91 4.44
CA GLU A 280 21.17 31.66 4.34
C GLU A 280 21.48 31.02 2.97
N GLY A 281 22.13 31.78 2.10
CA GLY A 281 22.52 31.31 0.78
C GLY A 281 23.50 32.27 0.12
N PRO A 282 24.03 31.92 -1.07
CA PRO A 282 24.90 32.81 -1.82
C PRO A 282 24.18 34.12 -2.14
N LEU A 283 24.66 35.21 -1.53
CA LEU A 283 24.36 36.57 -1.96
C LEU A 283 25.06 36.78 -3.31
N VAL A 284 24.27 37.04 -4.34
CA VAL A 284 24.74 37.18 -5.73
C VAL A 284 24.02 38.33 -6.38
N GLU A 285 24.74 39.39 -6.75
CA GLU A 285 24.18 40.46 -7.55
C GLU A 285 24.19 40.09 -9.03
N PHE A 286 23.01 40.03 -9.65
CA PHE A 286 22.87 39.90 -11.10
C PHE A 286 21.61 40.61 -11.60
N GLU A 287 21.56 40.90 -12.90
CA GLU A 287 20.40 41.50 -13.55
C GLU A 287 19.83 40.54 -14.60
N ALA A 288 18.51 40.39 -14.61
CA ALA A 288 17.77 39.60 -15.60
C ALA A 288 16.43 40.28 -15.90
N ASN A 289 16.10 40.43 -17.19
CA ASN A 289 14.89 41.10 -17.67
C ASN A 289 14.67 42.51 -17.08
N GLY A 290 15.75 43.27 -16.85
CA GLY A 290 15.71 44.62 -16.26
C GLY A 290 15.48 44.65 -14.74
N HIS A 291 15.39 43.49 -14.08
CA HIS A 291 15.28 43.38 -12.63
C HIS A 291 16.61 42.93 -12.02
N LYS A 292 17.03 43.58 -10.92
CA LYS A 292 18.20 43.19 -10.14
C LYS A 292 17.81 42.22 -9.04
N TYR A 293 18.59 41.15 -8.93
CA TYR A 293 18.47 40.10 -7.93
C TYR A 293 19.73 40.06 -7.08
N ASN A 294 19.59 39.72 -5.80
CA ASN A 294 20.67 39.70 -4.80
C ASN A 294 20.92 38.29 -4.22
N TYR A 295 20.39 37.25 -4.85
CA TYR A 295 20.38 35.88 -4.33
C TYR A 295 20.40 34.86 -5.48
N GLY A 296 21.30 33.88 -5.43
CA GLY A 296 21.45 32.88 -6.49
C GLY A 296 20.29 31.87 -6.58
N TYR A 297 20.04 31.31 -7.77
CA TYR A 297 18.95 30.36 -8.01
C TYR A 297 19.41 28.99 -8.51
N PHE A 298 18.50 28.02 -8.39
CA PHE A 298 18.63 26.65 -8.88
C PHE A 298 17.58 26.39 -9.97
N LEU A 299 17.94 25.62 -10.99
CA LEU A 299 16.95 25.01 -11.88
C LEU A 299 16.33 23.80 -11.17
N ALA A 300 15.00 23.81 -11.01
CA ALA A 300 14.28 22.85 -10.19
C ALA A 300 13.01 22.33 -10.87
N ASP A 301 12.62 21.09 -10.55
CA ASP A 301 11.50 20.40 -11.19
C ASP A 301 10.12 20.77 -10.58
N GLY A 302 9.09 19.95 -10.82
CA GLY A 302 7.77 20.07 -10.22
C GLY A 302 7.66 19.88 -8.70
N ILE A 303 8.57 19.16 -8.02
CA ILE A 303 8.41 18.80 -6.58
C ILE A 303 8.89 19.86 -5.59
N TYR A 304 9.83 20.74 -5.97
CA TYR A 304 10.33 21.82 -5.10
C TYR A 304 9.27 22.91 -4.86
N PRO A 305 9.29 23.65 -3.74
CA PRO A 305 8.35 24.75 -3.49
C PRO A 305 8.49 25.90 -4.50
N ARG A 306 7.45 26.73 -4.63
CA ARG A 306 7.49 27.99 -5.40
C ARG A 306 8.25 29.07 -4.62
N TRP A 307 9.58 28.96 -4.55
CA TRP A 307 10.46 30.00 -4.00
C TRP A 307 11.20 30.74 -5.12
N GLN A 308 11.58 32.00 -4.89
CA GLN A 308 12.35 32.80 -5.86
C GLN A 308 13.72 32.17 -6.22
N THR A 309 14.27 31.36 -5.31
CA THR A 309 15.50 30.57 -5.51
C THR A 309 15.31 29.34 -6.41
N PHE A 310 14.07 29.02 -6.83
CA PHE A 310 13.74 27.85 -7.63
C PHE A 310 13.06 28.23 -8.95
N VAL A 311 13.87 28.34 -9.99
CA VAL A 311 13.40 28.59 -11.35
C VAL A 311 12.97 27.26 -11.97
N LYS A 312 11.68 27.14 -12.28
CA LYS A 312 11.12 25.95 -12.93
C LYS A 312 11.13 26.10 -14.45
N PRO A 313 11.46 25.04 -15.21
CA PRO A 313 11.49 25.11 -16.67
C PRO A 313 10.10 25.38 -17.24
N ILE A 314 9.99 26.44 -18.05
CA ILE A 314 8.75 26.78 -18.76
C ILE A 314 8.71 25.95 -20.05
N ILE A 315 7.68 25.12 -20.20
CA ILE A 315 7.59 24.10 -21.28
C ILE A 315 7.39 24.73 -22.68
N GLN A 316 6.85 25.96 -22.74
CA GLN A 316 6.77 26.78 -23.94
C GLN A 316 7.03 28.24 -23.55
N PRO A 317 7.92 28.99 -24.25
CA PRO A 317 7.99 30.43 -24.07
C PRO A 317 6.65 31.06 -24.46
N ARG A 318 6.13 31.95 -23.62
CA ARG A 318 4.94 32.76 -23.90
C ARG A 318 5.34 34.23 -23.76
N GLU A 319 4.97 35.02 -24.75
CA GLU A 319 5.09 36.48 -24.69
C GLU A 319 3.82 37.07 -24.08
N HIS A 320 3.99 38.20 -23.38
CA HIS A 320 2.99 38.97 -22.64
C HIS A 320 2.38 38.35 -21.37
N PHE A 321 2.15 39.25 -20.40
CA PHE A 321 1.46 39.04 -19.14
C PHE A 321 0.04 39.61 -19.23
N ASP A 322 -0.92 38.94 -18.61
CA ASP A 322 -2.08 39.56 -17.98
C ASP A 322 -2.42 38.77 -16.70
N ASN A 323 -2.75 39.48 -15.62
CA ASN A 323 -3.34 38.88 -14.41
C ASN A 323 -4.87 38.91 -14.56
N PRO A 324 -5.60 37.87 -14.12
CA PRO A 324 -6.28 38.07 -12.83
C PRO A 324 -6.56 36.81 -11.97
N VAL A 325 -6.72 37.09 -10.66
CA VAL A 325 -7.58 36.38 -9.69
C VAL A 325 -7.19 34.95 -9.25
N GLU A 326 -7.56 34.66 -7.99
CA GLU A 326 -7.35 33.40 -7.28
C GLU A 326 -8.44 32.38 -7.64
N ASP A 327 -8.06 31.12 -7.86
CA ASP A 327 -8.99 29.98 -7.90
C ASP A 327 -8.35 28.77 -7.21
N ASP A 328 -9.00 28.28 -6.15
CA ASP A 328 -8.41 27.35 -5.17
C ASP A 328 -8.68 25.89 -5.54
N ASN A 329 -8.25 25.51 -6.75
CA ASN A 329 -8.50 24.19 -7.36
C ASN A 329 -7.22 23.33 -7.47
N GLU A 330 -6.67 22.87 -6.33
CA GLU A 330 -5.59 21.85 -6.30
C GLU A 330 -6.12 20.45 -6.70
N ALA A 331 -6.19 20.19 -8.02
CA ALA A 331 -6.46 18.84 -8.53
C ALA A 331 -5.36 17.83 -8.10
N PRO A 332 -5.72 16.64 -7.57
CA PRO A 332 -4.76 15.71 -6.99
C PRO A 332 -3.85 15.06 -8.05
N LYS A 333 -2.57 15.43 -8.05
CA LYS A 333 -1.55 14.98 -9.03
C LYS A 333 -1.41 13.45 -9.04
N ARG A 334 -1.90 12.83 -10.13
CA ARG A 334 -1.89 11.37 -10.35
C ARG A 334 -0.47 10.79 -10.49
N SER A 335 -0.35 9.49 -10.21
CA SER A 335 0.92 8.76 -10.28
C SER A 335 1.40 8.56 -11.72
N LYS A 336 2.59 9.07 -12.07
CA LYS A 336 3.28 8.82 -13.36
C LYS A 336 3.77 7.36 -13.53
N ARG A 337 3.06 6.37 -13.01
CA ARG A 337 3.37 4.94 -13.22
C ARG A 337 2.77 4.48 -14.55
N GLN A 338 3.62 4.44 -15.58
CA GLN A 338 3.30 3.71 -16.81
C GLN A 338 2.96 2.26 -16.44
N ARG A 339 1.71 1.87 -16.64
CA ARG A 339 1.16 0.60 -16.15
C ARG A 339 1.62 -0.52 -17.07
N THR A 340 2.78 -1.11 -16.77
CA THR A 340 3.35 -2.23 -17.55
C THR A 340 2.28 -3.30 -17.74
N ALA A 341 1.91 -3.57 -18.99
CA ALA A 341 0.86 -4.52 -19.32
C ALA A 341 1.34 -5.93 -18.95
N LYS A 342 0.88 -6.42 -17.80
CA LYS A 342 1.02 -7.84 -17.47
C LYS A 342 0.04 -8.63 -18.34
N SER A 343 0.54 -9.10 -19.48
CA SER A 343 -0.06 -10.29 -20.10
C SER A 343 0.06 -11.42 -19.09
N PHE A 344 -1.08 -11.86 -18.56
CA PHE A 344 -1.19 -13.01 -17.67
C PHE A 344 -1.59 -14.28 -18.47
N GLY A 345 -1.33 -14.29 -19.79
CA GLY A 345 -1.82 -15.32 -20.71
C GLY A 345 -3.32 -15.18 -21.01
N HIS A 346 -3.85 -16.11 -21.81
CA HIS A 346 -5.30 -16.24 -22.03
C HIS A 346 -6.04 -16.66 -20.75
N ASP A 347 -5.36 -17.42 -19.89
CA ASP A 347 -5.91 -18.04 -18.68
C ASP A 347 -6.44 -17.05 -17.63
N PHE A 348 -6.08 -15.77 -17.70
CA PHE A 348 -6.47 -14.74 -16.72
C PHE A 348 -7.75 -13.98 -17.09
N ILE A 349 -8.40 -14.34 -18.21
CA ILE A 349 -9.71 -13.83 -18.56
C ILE A 349 -10.76 -14.49 -17.65
N VAL A 350 -11.08 -13.81 -16.54
CA VAL A 350 -12.24 -13.97 -15.64
C VAL A 350 -12.92 -15.36 -15.67
N TYR A 351 -12.66 -16.18 -14.64
CA TYR A 351 -13.12 -17.58 -14.48
C TYR A 351 -14.65 -17.82 -14.39
N LEU A 352 -15.36 -17.51 -15.47
CA LEU A 352 -16.55 -18.22 -15.91
C LEU A 352 -16.08 -19.43 -16.73
N VAL A 353 -16.04 -20.60 -16.09
CA VAL A 353 -16.00 -21.87 -16.82
C VAL A 353 -17.46 -22.29 -17.01
N ASP A 354 -18.14 -21.51 -17.84
CA ASP A 354 -19.45 -21.78 -18.41
C ASP A 354 -19.21 -21.96 -19.93
N ASP A 355 -19.87 -22.92 -20.61
CA ASP A 355 -19.74 -23.10 -22.06
C ASP A 355 -20.51 -21.99 -22.82
N THR A 356 -19.91 -20.79 -22.83
CA THR A 356 -20.44 -19.56 -23.41
C THR A 356 -19.55 -19.04 -24.54
N PRO A 357 -20.12 -18.72 -25.72
CA PRO A 357 -19.35 -18.22 -26.86
C PRO A 357 -18.51 -16.98 -26.54
N THR A 358 -17.34 -16.88 -27.16
CA THR A 358 -16.44 -15.72 -27.06
C THR A 358 -16.65 -14.68 -28.17
N SER A 359 -17.33 -15.06 -29.26
CA SER A 359 -17.62 -14.21 -30.41
C SER A 359 -19.03 -14.42 -30.96
N ILE A 360 -19.55 -13.45 -31.74
CA ILE A 360 -20.88 -13.55 -32.37
C ILE A 360 -20.93 -14.68 -33.41
N SER A 361 -19.85 -14.89 -34.16
CA SER A 361 -19.73 -15.98 -35.14
C SER A 361 -19.78 -17.36 -34.48
N GLU A 362 -19.11 -17.52 -33.33
CA GLU A 362 -19.16 -18.73 -32.52
C GLU A 362 -20.55 -18.94 -31.91
N ALA A 363 -21.21 -17.88 -31.44
CA ALA A 363 -22.57 -17.94 -30.92
C ALA A 363 -23.56 -18.40 -32.00
N TYR A 364 -23.46 -17.85 -33.21
CA TYR A 364 -24.32 -18.18 -34.35
C TYR A 364 -24.00 -19.53 -35.01
N ALA A 365 -22.82 -20.09 -34.77
CA ALA A 365 -22.44 -21.45 -35.18
C ALA A 365 -22.74 -22.52 -34.11
N SER A 366 -23.08 -22.12 -32.88
CA SER A 366 -23.39 -23.05 -31.79
C SER A 366 -24.76 -23.73 -31.96
N GLN A 367 -24.98 -24.86 -31.27
CA GLN A 367 -26.27 -25.54 -31.25
C GLN A 367 -27.41 -24.67 -30.67
N ASP A 368 -27.07 -23.67 -29.86
CA ASP A 368 -27.99 -22.72 -29.22
C ASP A 368 -28.22 -21.44 -30.06
N ALA A 369 -27.79 -21.42 -31.33
CA ALA A 369 -27.64 -20.21 -32.13
C ALA A 369 -28.87 -19.29 -32.18
N ASP A 370 -30.09 -19.82 -32.24
CA ASP A 370 -31.29 -19.00 -32.36
C ASP A 370 -31.63 -18.26 -31.06
N TYR A 371 -31.39 -18.87 -29.90
CA TYR A 371 -31.50 -18.18 -28.60
C TYR A 371 -30.43 -17.10 -28.43
N TRP A 372 -29.22 -17.31 -29.00
CA TRP A 372 -28.20 -16.26 -29.03
C TRP A 372 -28.58 -15.12 -29.99
N LYS A 373 -29.15 -15.40 -31.17
CA LYS A 373 -29.67 -14.37 -32.10
C LYS A 373 -30.77 -13.54 -31.44
N GLU A 374 -31.70 -14.18 -30.73
CA GLU A 374 -32.75 -13.48 -29.97
C GLU A 374 -32.15 -12.58 -28.88
N ALA A 375 -31.22 -13.10 -28.08
CA ALA A 375 -30.55 -12.32 -27.03
C ALA A 375 -29.73 -11.14 -27.57
N VAL A 376 -29.12 -11.29 -28.75
CA VAL A 376 -28.36 -10.24 -29.45
C VAL A 376 -29.28 -9.16 -30.03
N ARG A 377 -30.39 -9.54 -30.66
CA ARG A 377 -31.42 -8.60 -31.13
C ARG A 377 -31.99 -7.81 -29.95
N SER A 378 -32.42 -8.49 -28.89
CA SER A 378 -33.02 -7.84 -27.70
C SER A 378 -32.09 -6.81 -27.03
N GLU A 379 -30.76 -7.02 -27.03
CA GLU A 379 -29.79 -6.02 -26.56
C GLU A 379 -29.68 -4.84 -27.55
N MET A 380 -29.62 -5.11 -28.87
CA MET A 380 -29.56 -4.05 -29.90
C MET A 380 -30.83 -3.19 -29.93
N ASP A 381 -32.00 -3.82 -29.85
CA ASP A 381 -33.30 -3.14 -29.77
C ASP A 381 -33.35 -2.20 -28.55
N SER A 382 -32.80 -2.65 -27.40
CA SER A 382 -32.69 -1.85 -26.18
C SER A 382 -31.75 -0.64 -26.35
N ILE A 383 -30.64 -0.80 -27.08
CA ILE A 383 -29.68 0.27 -27.37
C ILE A 383 -30.27 1.30 -28.34
N LEU A 384 -30.95 0.85 -29.39
CA LEU A 384 -31.61 1.71 -30.38
C LEU A 384 -32.79 2.48 -29.76
N ALA A 385 -33.64 1.82 -28.96
CA ALA A 385 -34.74 2.46 -28.26
C ALA A 385 -34.27 3.51 -27.24
N ASN A 386 -33.09 3.33 -26.64
CA ASN A 386 -32.48 4.34 -25.77
C ASN A 386 -31.85 5.52 -26.50
N GLY A 387 -31.72 5.47 -27.84
CA GLY A 387 -31.01 6.50 -28.62
C GLY A 387 -29.53 6.60 -28.24
N THR A 388 -28.87 5.48 -27.93
CA THR A 388 -27.53 5.47 -27.34
C THR A 388 -26.44 6.08 -28.24
N TRP A 389 -26.62 6.00 -29.57
CA TRP A 389 -25.68 6.57 -30.55
C TRP A 389 -26.37 7.02 -31.83
N GLU A 390 -25.67 7.85 -32.61
CA GLU A 390 -25.97 8.17 -34.00
C GLU A 390 -24.84 7.67 -34.92
N VAL A 391 -25.12 7.41 -36.21
CA VAL A 391 -24.11 6.94 -37.17
C VAL A 391 -23.58 8.12 -37.99
N THR A 392 -22.33 8.50 -37.76
CA THR A 392 -21.70 9.68 -38.37
C THR A 392 -20.49 9.30 -39.21
N ASP A 393 -20.12 10.18 -40.14
CA ASP A 393 -18.80 10.14 -40.75
C ASP A 393 -17.70 10.31 -39.67
N ARG A 394 -16.55 9.67 -39.90
CA ARG A 394 -15.46 9.61 -38.93
C ARG A 394 -14.67 10.93 -38.94
N PRO A 395 -14.54 11.65 -37.80
CA PRO A 395 -13.78 12.89 -37.76
C PRO A 395 -12.29 12.66 -38.09
N TYR A 396 -11.67 13.63 -38.76
CA TYR A 396 -10.27 13.56 -39.14
C TYR A 396 -9.37 13.43 -37.90
N GLY A 397 -8.43 12.49 -37.92
CA GLY A 397 -7.53 12.19 -36.79
C GLY A 397 -8.16 11.33 -35.67
N CYS A 398 -9.48 11.23 -35.58
CA CYS A 398 -10.16 10.44 -34.54
C CYS A 398 -9.84 8.93 -34.65
N LYS A 399 -9.65 8.28 -33.50
CA LYS A 399 -9.48 6.83 -33.36
C LYS A 399 -10.68 6.26 -32.60
N PRO A 400 -11.65 5.62 -33.27
CA PRO A 400 -12.83 5.12 -32.58
C PRO A 400 -12.48 4.01 -31.59
N VAL A 401 -13.25 3.94 -30.51
CA VAL A 401 -13.21 2.84 -29.54
C VAL A 401 -13.88 1.62 -30.17
N GLY A 402 -13.17 0.51 -30.31
CA GLY A 402 -13.83 -0.71 -30.78
C GLY A 402 -14.83 -1.27 -29.77
N CYS A 403 -15.78 -2.08 -30.21
CA CYS A 403 -16.74 -2.77 -29.34
C CYS A 403 -16.53 -4.30 -29.36
N LYS A 404 -17.22 -5.04 -28.50
CA LYS A 404 -17.31 -6.51 -28.56
C LYS A 404 -18.60 -7.02 -27.93
N TRP A 405 -19.06 -8.18 -28.37
CA TRP A 405 -20.13 -8.92 -27.70
C TRP A 405 -19.61 -9.68 -26.47
N VAL A 406 -20.44 -9.82 -25.44
CA VAL A 406 -20.20 -10.64 -24.25
C VAL A 406 -21.43 -11.51 -23.99
N PHE A 407 -21.26 -12.82 -24.05
CA PHE A 407 -22.33 -13.80 -23.91
C PHE A 407 -22.34 -14.45 -22.52
N LYS A 408 -23.53 -14.75 -22.00
CA LYS A 408 -23.72 -15.50 -20.76
C LYS A 408 -25.04 -16.27 -20.73
N LYS A 409 -24.98 -17.55 -20.37
CA LYS A 409 -26.16 -18.32 -19.97
C LYS A 409 -26.49 -17.98 -18.51
N LYS A 410 -27.73 -17.57 -18.21
CA LYS A 410 -28.28 -17.64 -16.84
C LYS A 410 -28.81 -19.05 -16.64
N LEU A 411 -28.44 -19.68 -15.52
CA LEU A 411 -28.94 -21.01 -15.13
C LEU A 411 -29.85 -20.88 -13.92
N ARG A 412 -30.91 -21.68 -13.88
CA ARG A 412 -31.79 -21.87 -12.73
C ARG A 412 -31.06 -22.71 -11.65
N PRO A 413 -31.58 -22.76 -10.41
CA PRO A 413 -30.98 -23.57 -9.33
C PRO A 413 -30.91 -25.08 -9.63
N ASP A 414 -31.78 -25.59 -10.51
CA ASP A 414 -31.81 -26.98 -10.99
C ASP A 414 -30.77 -27.28 -12.11
N GLY A 415 -30.00 -26.28 -12.54
CA GLY A 415 -29.01 -26.38 -13.62
C GLY A 415 -29.57 -26.17 -15.04
N THR A 416 -30.89 -26.08 -15.21
CA THR A 416 -31.50 -25.76 -16.51
C THR A 416 -31.28 -24.29 -16.89
N ILE A 417 -31.44 -23.96 -18.16
CA ILE A 417 -31.20 -22.59 -18.64
C ILE A 417 -32.40 -21.70 -18.31
N GLU A 418 -32.13 -20.58 -17.61
CA GLU A 418 -33.13 -19.55 -17.28
C GLU A 418 -33.35 -18.60 -18.47
N LYS A 419 -32.25 -18.04 -19.00
CA LYS A 419 -32.23 -17.11 -20.14
C LYS A 419 -30.83 -16.98 -20.73
N TYR A 420 -30.74 -16.85 -22.05
CA TYR A 420 -29.54 -16.41 -22.76
C TYR A 420 -29.42 -14.88 -22.69
N LYS A 421 -28.24 -14.36 -22.32
CA LYS A 421 -27.96 -12.92 -22.27
C LYS A 421 -26.72 -12.59 -23.10
N ALA A 422 -26.90 -11.77 -24.13
CA ALA A 422 -25.82 -11.02 -24.75
C ALA A 422 -25.70 -9.64 -24.06
N ARG A 423 -24.54 -9.00 -24.19
CA ARG A 423 -24.32 -7.58 -23.95
C ARG A 423 -23.35 -7.02 -24.99
N LEU A 424 -23.58 -5.82 -25.49
CA LEU A 424 -22.59 -5.10 -26.29
C LEU A 424 -21.72 -4.24 -25.36
N VAL A 425 -20.39 -4.35 -25.49
CA VAL A 425 -19.43 -3.77 -24.56
C VAL A 425 -18.34 -3.02 -25.32
N ALA A 426 -18.20 -1.72 -25.08
CA ALA A 426 -17.10 -0.92 -25.57
C ALA A 426 -15.76 -1.42 -25.01
N LYS A 427 -14.71 -1.43 -25.84
CA LYS A 427 -13.33 -1.81 -25.47
C LYS A 427 -12.64 -0.68 -24.69
N GLY A 428 -13.32 -0.04 -23.71
CA GLY A 428 -12.88 1.20 -23.05
C GLY A 428 -11.51 1.15 -22.34
N TYR A 429 -10.86 -0.02 -22.26
CA TYR A 429 -9.43 -0.11 -21.97
C TYR A 429 -8.54 0.61 -23.01
N THR A 430 -9.03 0.89 -24.22
CA THR A 430 -8.34 1.69 -25.25
C THR A 430 -8.48 3.21 -25.06
N GLN A 431 -9.50 3.68 -24.31
CA GLN A 431 -9.71 5.10 -24.04
C GLN A 431 -8.49 5.72 -23.33
N LYS A 432 -8.12 6.96 -23.69
CA LYS A 432 -7.11 7.78 -23.03
C LYS A 432 -7.72 8.79 -22.06
N GLU A 433 -7.00 9.02 -20.98
CA GLU A 433 -7.30 10.08 -20.00
C GLU A 433 -6.97 11.46 -20.60
N GLY A 434 -7.88 12.42 -20.47
CA GLY A 434 -7.73 13.76 -21.04
C GLY A 434 -8.08 13.90 -22.53
N GLU A 435 -8.52 12.80 -23.18
CA GLU A 435 -9.11 12.83 -24.52
C GLU A 435 -10.49 12.15 -24.52
N ASP A 436 -10.59 10.89 -24.09
CA ASP A 436 -11.82 10.09 -24.15
C ASP A 436 -12.60 10.03 -22.81
N PHE A 437 -12.00 10.55 -21.73
CA PHE A 437 -12.60 10.74 -20.41
C PHE A 437 -11.72 11.64 -19.53
N PHE A 438 -12.32 12.36 -18.59
CA PHE A 438 -11.58 13.16 -17.59
C PHE A 438 -11.62 12.53 -16.19
N ASP A 439 -12.83 12.30 -15.67
CA ASP A 439 -13.07 11.66 -14.38
C ASP A 439 -13.97 10.42 -14.52
N THR A 440 -13.76 9.47 -13.62
CA THR A 440 -14.35 8.13 -13.63
C THR A 440 -14.75 7.66 -12.23
N TYR A 441 -14.70 8.54 -11.22
CA TYR A 441 -15.20 8.22 -9.90
C TYR A 441 -16.72 8.02 -9.93
N SER A 442 -17.17 6.93 -9.32
CA SER A 442 -18.58 6.61 -9.13
C SER A 442 -18.71 5.93 -7.77
N PRO A 443 -19.61 6.38 -6.89
CA PRO A 443 -19.87 5.71 -5.63
C PRO A 443 -20.57 4.37 -5.87
N VAL A 444 -20.43 3.45 -4.92
CA VAL A 444 -21.17 2.19 -4.87
C VAL A 444 -21.50 1.91 -3.41
N ALA A 445 -22.79 1.70 -3.10
CA ALA A 445 -23.27 1.48 -1.73
C ALA A 445 -22.48 0.35 -1.03
N ARG A 446 -22.01 0.59 0.19
CA ARG A 446 -21.26 -0.44 0.93
C ARG A 446 -22.19 -1.56 1.39
N LEU A 447 -21.68 -2.79 1.46
CA LEU A 447 -22.40 -3.89 2.12
C LEU A 447 -22.72 -3.57 3.59
N THR A 448 -21.87 -2.77 4.25
CA THR A 448 -22.16 -2.20 5.57
C THR A 448 -23.39 -1.29 5.54
N THR A 449 -23.53 -0.41 4.55
CA THR A 449 -24.69 0.48 4.36
C THR A 449 -25.99 -0.32 4.21
N ILE A 450 -25.97 -1.34 3.34
CA ILE A 450 -27.11 -2.26 3.14
C ILE A 450 -27.47 -2.97 4.47
N ARG A 451 -26.48 -3.44 5.24
CA ARG A 451 -26.70 -4.08 6.55
C ARG A 451 -27.24 -3.11 7.61
N VAL A 452 -26.75 -1.87 7.65
CA VAL A 452 -27.28 -0.83 8.55
C VAL A 452 -28.74 -0.52 8.21
N LEU A 453 -29.07 -0.34 6.93
CA LEU A 453 -30.45 -0.07 6.51
C LEU A 453 -31.40 -1.25 6.77
N LEU A 454 -30.94 -2.50 6.58
CA LEU A 454 -31.72 -3.70 6.95
C LEU A 454 -31.89 -3.85 8.48
N SER A 455 -30.88 -3.49 9.26
CA SER A 455 -30.96 -3.46 10.73
C SER A 455 -31.92 -2.37 11.23
N LEU A 456 -31.89 -1.18 10.61
CA LEU A 456 -32.89 -0.12 10.86
C LEU A 456 -34.29 -0.56 10.41
N ALA A 457 -34.42 -1.32 9.33
CA ALA A 457 -35.70 -1.84 8.88
C ALA A 457 -36.33 -2.80 9.90
N ALA A 458 -35.56 -3.73 10.46
CA ALA A 458 -36.01 -4.56 11.59
C ALA A 458 -36.31 -3.70 12.83
N SER A 459 -35.47 -2.70 13.13
CA SER A 459 -35.60 -1.84 14.32
C SER A 459 -36.85 -0.96 14.30
N HIS A 460 -37.28 -0.47 13.13
CA HIS A 460 -38.38 0.49 12.95
C HIS A 460 -39.57 -0.06 12.14
N GLY A 461 -39.59 -1.36 11.81
CA GLY A 461 -40.68 -1.99 11.05
C GLY A 461 -40.79 -1.54 9.59
N LEU A 462 -39.69 -1.12 8.96
CA LEU A 462 -39.72 -0.55 7.60
C LEU A 462 -39.96 -1.64 6.55
N LEU A 463 -40.83 -1.35 5.60
CA LEU A 463 -41.18 -2.24 4.51
C LEU A 463 -40.09 -2.23 3.44
N VAL A 464 -39.25 -3.26 3.44
CA VAL A 464 -38.19 -3.45 2.43
C VAL A 464 -38.74 -4.05 1.13
N HIS A 465 -38.67 -3.27 0.06
CA HIS A 465 -39.00 -3.62 -1.33
C HIS A 465 -37.77 -3.46 -2.25
N GLN A 466 -37.83 -4.01 -3.46
CA GLN A 466 -36.71 -3.98 -4.42
C GLN A 466 -37.20 -3.71 -5.85
N MET A 467 -36.39 -2.98 -6.63
CA MET A 467 -36.53 -2.84 -8.08
C MET A 467 -35.18 -3.04 -8.77
N ASP A 468 -35.21 -3.40 -10.05
CA ASP A 468 -34.06 -3.62 -10.94
C ASP A 468 -34.17 -2.64 -12.12
N VAL A 469 -33.14 -1.82 -12.35
CA VAL A 469 -33.10 -0.85 -13.46
C VAL A 469 -32.64 -1.56 -14.72
N LYS A 470 -33.50 -1.69 -15.74
CA LYS A 470 -33.06 -2.26 -17.01
C LYS A 470 -32.04 -1.33 -17.66
N THR A 471 -30.95 -1.94 -18.12
CA THR A 471 -29.88 -1.28 -18.87
C THR A 471 -29.40 0.04 -18.27
N ALA A 472 -29.24 0.09 -16.93
CA ALA A 472 -28.89 1.30 -16.16
C ALA A 472 -27.88 2.23 -16.85
N PHE A 473 -26.71 1.73 -17.25
CA PHE A 473 -25.67 2.53 -17.93
C PHE A 473 -26.13 3.18 -19.26
N LEU A 474 -27.09 2.62 -19.99
CA LEU A 474 -27.63 3.22 -21.21
C LEU A 474 -28.49 4.47 -20.96
N ASN A 475 -28.81 4.78 -19.69
CA ASN A 475 -29.54 5.99 -19.30
C ASN A 475 -28.61 7.18 -18.99
N GLY A 476 -27.31 6.94 -18.75
CA GLY A 476 -26.33 8.00 -18.52
C GLY A 476 -26.01 8.74 -19.82
N GLU A 477 -26.17 10.06 -19.83
CA GLU A 477 -25.75 10.92 -20.96
C GLU A 477 -24.22 11.05 -21.00
N LEU A 478 -23.64 11.26 -22.19
CA LEU A 478 -22.20 11.53 -22.35
C LEU A 478 -21.96 13.01 -22.59
N GLU A 479 -21.06 13.59 -21.80
CA GLU A 479 -20.53 14.96 -22.00
C GLU A 479 -19.33 14.96 -22.96
N GLU A 480 -18.66 13.81 -23.14
CA GLU A 480 -17.48 13.65 -23.99
C GLU A 480 -17.84 13.06 -25.37
N GLU A 481 -17.29 13.62 -26.47
CA GLU A 481 -17.54 13.13 -27.83
C GLU A 481 -16.79 11.82 -28.14
N ILE A 482 -17.38 10.69 -27.73
CA ILE A 482 -16.81 9.36 -27.98
C ILE A 482 -17.36 8.77 -29.27
N TYR A 483 -16.45 8.35 -30.15
CA TYR A 483 -16.77 7.60 -31.37
C TYR A 483 -16.44 6.12 -31.20
N MET A 484 -17.33 5.24 -31.66
CA MET A 484 -17.22 3.78 -31.53
C MET A 484 -17.24 3.11 -32.91
N GLU A 485 -16.54 1.98 -33.06
CA GLU A 485 -16.66 1.12 -34.25
C GLU A 485 -18.06 0.49 -34.30
N GLN A 486 -18.67 0.41 -35.48
CA GLN A 486 -19.99 -0.23 -35.67
C GLN A 486 -19.94 -1.70 -35.20
N PRO A 487 -20.98 -2.19 -34.50
CA PRO A 487 -20.95 -3.53 -33.89
C PRO A 487 -20.98 -4.68 -34.91
N ASP A 488 -20.15 -5.69 -34.64
CA ASP A 488 -20.08 -6.93 -35.42
C ASP A 488 -21.48 -7.53 -35.61
N GLY A 489 -21.88 -7.72 -36.87
CA GLY A 489 -23.20 -8.24 -37.27
C GLY A 489 -24.30 -7.18 -37.44
N PHE A 490 -24.02 -5.90 -37.19
CA PHE A 490 -24.96 -4.78 -37.28
C PHE A 490 -24.31 -3.52 -37.91
N VAL A 491 -23.37 -3.72 -38.83
CA VAL A 491 -22.87 -2.66 -39.70
C VAL A 491 -23.97 -2.26 -40.69
N VAL A 492 -24.15 -0.97 -40.95
CA VAL A 492 -25.16 -0.47 -41.89
C VAL A 492 -24.64 -0.58 -43.33
N ASP A 493 -25.34 -1.34 -44.17
CA ASP A 493 -25.03 -1.51 -45.59
C ASP A 493 -24.85 -0.16 -46.31
N GLY A 494 -23.76 -0.01 -47.06
CA GLY A 494 -23.39 1.23 -47.75
C GLY A 494 -22.86 2.35 -46.84
N GLN A 495 -22.69 2.09 -45.54
CA GLN A 495 -22.12 3.02 -44.55
C GLN A 495 -21.03 2.35 -43.70
N GLU A 496 -20.33 1.36 -44.24
CA GLU A 496 -19.33 0.54 -43.55
C GLU A 496 -18.12 1.36 -43.05
N GLY A 497 -17.82 2.48 -43.69
CA GLY A 497 -16.76 3.42 -43.29
C GLY A 497 -17.12 4.37 -42.13
N LYS A 498 -18.39 4.37 -41.69
CA LYS A 498 -18.89 5.27 -40.63
C LYS A 498 -18.69 4.72 -39.22
N VAL A 499 -18.86 5.59 -38.23
CA VAL A 499 -18.69 5.31 -36.80
C VAL A 499 -19.94 5.67 -36.01
N CYS A 500 -20.16 5.01 -34.88
CA CYS A 500 -21.23 5.35 -33.95
C CYS A 500 -20.73 6.47 -33.01
N LYS A 501 -21.25 7.70 -33.13
CA LYS A 501 -21.04 8.74 -32.12
C LYS A 501 -21.94 8.43 -30.92
N LEU A 502 -21.35 8.15 -29.77
CA LEU A 502 -22.08 7.80 -28.55
C LEU A 502 -22.66 9.07 -27.93
N LEU A 503 -23.98 9.07 -27.72
CA LEU A 503 -24.73 10.14 -27.03
C LEU A 503 -25.04 9.77 -25.58
N LYS A 504 -25.10 8.46 -25.30
CA LYS A 504 -25.25 7.88 -23.95
C LYS A 504 -24.19 6.82 -23.68
N SER A 505 -23.90 6.56 -22.42
CA SER A 505 -22.82 5.68 -22.03
C SER A 505 -23.12 4.20 -22.31
N LEU A 506 -22.15 3.49 -22.87
CA LEU A 506 -22.24 2.04 -23.14
C LEU A 506 -21.47 1.25 -22.07
N TYR A 507 -21.87 -0.01 -21.83
CA TYR A 507 -21.10 -0.94 -21.00
C TYR A 507 -19.62 -0.96 -21.40
N GLY A 508 -18.71 -0.90 -20.43
CA GLY A 508 -17.27 -0.99 -20.68
C GLY A 508 -16.56 0.33 -21.00
N LEU A 509 -17.29 1.43 -21.22
CA LEU A 509 -16.71 2.78 -21.09
C LEU A 509 -16.32 3.04 -19.63
N LYS A 510 -15.27 3.83 -19.42
CA LYS A 510 -14.73 4.11 -18.08
C LYS A 510 -15.62 5.02 -17.23
N GLN A 511 -16.36 5.95 -17.85
CA GLN A 511 -17.27 6.88 -17.19
C GLN A 511 -18.71 6.36 -17.01
N ALA A 512 -19.08 5.22 -17.61
CA ALA A 512 -20.48 4.75 -17.61
C ALA A 512 -21.13 4.59 -16.21
N PRO A 513 -20.43 4.11 -15.16
CA PRO A 513 -21.00 4.07 -13.81
C PRO A 513 -21.23 5.47 -13.21
N LYS A 514 -20.37 6.44 -13.54
CA LYS A 514 -20.47 7.83 -13.10
C LYS A 514 -21.70 8.51 -13.73
N GLN A 515 -21.80 8.45 -15.06
CA GLN A 515 -22.91 9.07 -15.79
C GLN A 515 -24.27 8.48 -15.41
N TRP A 516 -24.33 7.18 -15.08
CA TRP A 516 -25.53 6.58 -14.48
C TRP A 516 -25.84 7.12 -13.08
N HIS A 517 -24.88 7.10 -12.16
CA HIS A 517 -25.10 7.59 -10.79
C HIS A 517 -25.52 9.07 -10.77
N GLU A 518 -24.88 9.92 -11.55
CA GLU A 518 -25.26 11.33 -11.66
C GLU A 518 -26.64 11.51 -12.27
N LYS A 519 -27.01 10.75 -13.31
CA LYS A 519 -28.37 10.81 -13.89
C LYS A 519 -29.43 10.44 -12.84
N PHE A 520 -29.15 9.43 -12.01
CA PHE A 520 -30.03 8.99 -10.94
C PHE A 520 -30.12 10.03 -9.80
N GLU A 521 -29.00 10.60 -9.37
CA GLU A 521 -28.94 11.66 -8.35
C GLU A 521 -29.68 12.93 -8.80
N ARG A 522 -29.41 13.42 -10.01
CA ARG A 522 -30.12 14.57 -10.61
C ARG A 522 -31.64 14.33 -10.69
N THR A 523 -32.06 13.09 -10.93
CA THR A 523 -33.48 12.71 -11.02
C THR A 523 -34.16 12.66 -9.65
N LEU A 524 -33.51 12.07 -8.63
CA LEU A 524 -34.08 11.99 -7.27
C LEU A 524 -34.08 13.35 -6.55
N THR A 525 -33.02 14.15 -6.70
CA THR A 525 -32.95 15.47 -6.08
C THR A 525 -34.01 16.44 -6.62
N ALA A 526 -34.34 16.35 -7.92
CA ALA A 526 -35.46 17.11 -8.51
C ALA A 526 -36.85 16.72 -7.93
N GLU A 527 -37.00 15.48 -7.46
CA GLU A 527 -38.20 14.94 -6.79
C GLU A 527 -38.15 15.16 -5.25
N GLY A 528 -37.21 15.98 -4.76
CA GLY A 528 -37.12 16.38 -3.36
C GLY A 528 -36.51 15.32 -2.42
N PHE A 529 -35.74 14.36 -2.95
CA PHE A 529 -34.89 13.50 -2.11
C PHE A 529 -33.59 14.21 -1.73
N VAL A 530 -33.14 13.96 -0.50
CA VAL A 530 -31.83 14.40 0.01
C VAL A 530 -30.84 13.25 -0.10
N VAL A 531 -29.61 13.54 -0.52
CA VAL A 531 -28.51 12.55 -0.59
C VAL A 531 -27.89 12.40 0.81
N ASN A 532 -27.43 11.19 1.16
CA ASN A 532 -26.63 10.96 2.36
C ASN A 532 -25.16 11.35 2.10
N GLU A 533 -24.52 12.08 3.02
CA GLU A 533 -23.15 12.56 2.82
C GLU A 533 -22.11 11.44 3.00
N ALA A 534 -22.37 10.46 3.86
CA ALA A 534 -21.45 9.35 4.15
C ALA A 534 -21.47 8.25 3.06
N ASP A 535 -22.63 7.98 2.45
CA ASP A 535 -22.78 7.07 1.31
C ASP A 535 -23.70 7.68 0.24
N LYS A 536 -23.10 8.28 -0.79
CA LYS A 536 -23.76 8.96 -1.92
C LYS A 536 -24.64 8.04 -2.79
N CYS A 537 -24.74 6.76 -2.48
CA CYS A 537 -25.73 5.85 -3.06
C CYS A 537 -27.02 5.72 -2.22
N VAL A 538 -27.11 6.39 -1.08
CA VAL A 538 -28.30 6.45 -0.22
C VAL A 538 -28.99 7.80 -0.38
N TYR A 539 -30.30 7.75 -0.59
CA TYR A 539 -31.18 8.92 -0.72
C TYR A 539 -32.36 8.78 0.22
N TYR A 540 -32.91 9.87 0.74
CA TYR A 540 -34.07 9.81 1.63
C TYR A 540 -35.03 10.99 1.45
N ARG A 541 -36.30 10.75 1.72
CA ARG A 541 -37.37 11.76 1.73
C ARG A 541 -38.28 11.48 2.94
N HIS A 542 -38.63 12.52 3.70
CA HIS A 542 -39.45 12.41 4.90
C HIS A 542 -40.35 13.64 5.07
N GLY A 543 -41.63 13.41 5.40
CA GLY A 543 -42.61 14.48 5.59
C GLY A 543 -43.96 13.91 6.06
N GLY A 544 -44.74 14.71 6.80
CA GLY A 544 -46.07 14.29 7.28
C GLY A 544 -46.08 13.12 8.29
N GLY A 545 -44.91 12.64 8.74
CA GLY A 545 -44.76 11.44 9.55
C GLY A 545 -44.39 10.19 8.73
N GLU A 546 -44.48 10.24 7.40
CA GLU A 546 -44.07 9.14 6.52
C GLU A 546 -42.65 9.37 5.97
N GLY A 547 -41.93 8.28 5.70
CA GLY A 547 -40.54 8.34 5.25
C GLY A 547 -40.17 7.21 4.30
N VAL A 548 -39.25 7.51 3.39
CA VAL A 548 -38.67 6.55 2.44
C VAL A 548 -37.17 6.77 2.34
N ILE A 549 -36.43 5.67 2.34
CA ILE A 549 -34.98 5.63 2.08
C ILE A 549 -34.76 4.72 0.87
N LEU A 550 -33.96 5.18 -0.08
CA LEU A 550 -33.51 4.46 -1.26
C LEU A 550 -32.02 4.12 -1.11
N CYS A 551 -31.63 2.93 -1.54
CA CYS A 551 -30.22 2.53 -1.62
C CYS A 551 -29.94 1.91 -2.99
N LEU A 552 -29.13 2.60 -3.79
CA LEU A 552 -28.73 2.19 -5.13
C LEU A 552 -27.46 1.32 -5.07
N TYR A 553 -27.54 0.08 -5.55
CA TYR A 553 -26.36 -0.74 -5.85
C TYR A 553 -26.29 -1.01 -7.35
N VAL A 554 -25.71 -0.06 -8.09
CA VAL A 554 -25.51 -0.11 -9.55
C VAL A 554 -26.84 -0.27 -10.32
N ASP A 555 -27.26 -1.50 -10.63
CA ASP A 555 -28.52 -1.83 -11.32
C ASP A 555 -29.68 -2.06 -10.31
N ASP A 556 -29.38 -2.49 -9.08
CA ASP A 556 -30.36 -2.82 -8.01
C ASP A 556 -30.75 -1.58 -7.20
N ILE A 557 -32.03 -1.42 -6.86
CA ILE A 557 -32.55 -0.41 -5.91
C ILE A 557 -33.28 -1.11 -4.77
N LEU A 558 -32.84 -0.89 -3.52
CA LEU A 558 -33.69 -1.14 -2.34
C LEU A 558 -34.52 0.08 -1.99
N ILE A 559 -35.77 -0.17 -1.61
CA ILE A 559 -36.74 0.82 -1.13
C ILE A 559 -37.14 0.43 0.29
N PHE A 560 -36.88 1.29 1.26
CA PHE A 560 -37.28 1.14 2.66
C PHE A 560 -38.31 2.22 3.00
N GLY A 561 -39.58 1.85 3.18
CA GLY A 561 -40.64 2.83 3.46
C GLY A 561 -41.41 2.55 4.75
N THR A 562 -41.95 3.60 5.36
CA THR A 562 -42.86 3.50 6.52
C THR A 562 -44.24 2.95 6.17
N SER A 563 -44.68 3.08 4.91
CA SER A 563 -45.97 2.58 4.43
C SER A 563 -45.89 2.07 3.00
N LEU A 564 -46.88 1.23 2.61
CA LEU A 564 -47.02 0.78 1.23
C LEU A 564 -47.44 1.91 0.27
N THR A 565 -47.98 3.03 0.77
CA THR A 565 -48.43 4.17 -0.05
C THR A 565 -47.22 4.87 -0.64
N VAL A 566 -46.30 5.36 0.20
CA VAL A 566 -45.08 6.05 -0.25
C VAL A 566 -44.19 5.13 -1.09
N ILE A 567 -44.16 3.82 -0.81
CA ILE A 567 -43.44 2.85 -1.65
C ILE A 567 -44.05 2.75 -3.05
N LYS A 568 -45.37 2.77 -3.20
CA LYS A 568 -46.03 2.79 -4.53
C LYS A 568 -45.74 4.09 -5.27
N GLU A 569 -45.88 5.24 -4.61
CA GLU A 569 -45.57 6.56 -5.20
C GLU A 569 -44.14 6.61 -5.75
N VAL A 570 -43.17 6.11 -4.99
CA VAL A 570 -41.76 6.09 -5.41
C VAL A 570 -41.48 5.06 -6.50
N LYS A 571 -42.17 3.91 -6.49
CA LYS A 571 -42.13 2.95 -7.61
C LYS A 571 -42.70 3.55 -8.90
N GLU A 572 -43.84 4.23 -8.81
CA GLU A 572 -44.49 4.92 -9.93
C GLU A 572 -43.69 6.13 -10.41
N PHE A 573 -42.95 6.81 -9.54
CA PHE A 573 -41.94 7.80 -9.93
C PHE A 573 -40.79 7.16 -10.71
N LEU A 574 -40.12 6.16 -10.13
CA LEU A 574 -38.97 5.50 -10.77
C LEU A 574 -39.35 4.88 -12.13
N SER A 575 -40.54 4.29 -12.23
CA SER A 575 -41.10 3.73 -13.48
C SER A 575 -41.54 4.78 -14.51
N ARG A 576 -41.68 6.06 -14.15
CA ARG A 576 -41.85 7.17 -15.11
C ARG A 576 -40.51 7.69 -15.64
N CYS A 577 -39.45 7.60 -14.84
CA CYS A 577 -38.13 8.11 -15.18
C CYS A 577 -37.23 7.11 -15.91
N PHE A 578 -37.35 5.82 -15.59
CA PHE A 578 -36.47 4.75 -16.08
C PHE A 578 -37.26 3.48 -16.43
N GLU A 579 -36.70 2.61 -17.29
CA GLU A 579 -37.33 1.32 -17.58
C GLU A 579 -37.12 0.32 -16.43
N MET A 580 -38.01 0.40 -15.43
CA MET A 580 -37.91 -0.39 -14.21
C MET A 580 -38.48 -1.81 -14.35
N LYS A 581 -37.93 -2.73 -13.55
CA LYS A 581 -38.54 -4.01 -13.20
C LYS A 581 -38.82 -4.03 -11.69
N ASP A 582 -40.08 -4.06 -11.29
CA ASP A 582 -40.45 -4.29 -9.90
C ASP A 582 -40.14 -5.77 -9.51
N LEU A 583 -39.47 -5.97 -8.39
CA LEU A 583 -39.18 -7.30 -7.82
C LEU A 583 -40.07 -7.61 -6.60
N GLY A 584 -41.01 -6.73 -6.25
CA GLY A 584 -41.96 -6.91 -5.16
C GLY A 584 -41.31 -6.61 -3.81
N VAL A 585 -41.52 -7.50 -2.85
CA VAL A 585 -40.87 -7.47 -1.52
C VAL A 585 -39.47 -8.05 -1.66
N ALA A 586 -38.46 -7.46 -1.02
CA ALA A 586 -37.07 -7.91 -1.18
C ALA A 586 -36.84 -9.31 -0.55
N ASP A 587 -36.66 -10.33 -1.39
CA ASP A 587 -36.29 -11.71 -1.01
C ASP A 587 -34.80 -12.01 -1.28
N VAL A 588 -34.19 -11.45 -2.35
CA VAL A 588 -32.77 -11.65 -2.67
C VAL A 588 -32.09 -10.38 -3.19
N ILE A 589 -31.14 -9.85 -2.41
CA ILE A 589 -30.23 -8.76 -2.82
C ILE A 589 -28.81 -9.30 -3.01
N LEU A 590 -28.17 -9.06 -4.16
CA LEU A 590 -26.76 -9.43 -4.42
C LEU A 590 -26.39 -10.90 -4.16
N ASN A 591 -27.34 -11.84 -4.28
CA ASN A 591 -27.20 -13.25 -3.86
C ASN A 591 -27.08 -13.43 -2.33
N ILE A 592 -27.70 -12.55 -1.54
CA ILE A 592 -28.01 -12.69 -0.12
C ILE A 592 -29.54 -12.86 -0.04
N LYS A 593 -30.00 -13.98 0.51
CA LYS A 593 -31.43 -14.17 0.78
C LYS A 593 -31.82 -13.42 2.05
N LEU A 594 -32.93 -12.70 2.01
CA LEU A 594 -33.56 -12.03 3.14
C LEU A 594 -34.76 -12.86 3.60
N LEU A 595 -34.66 -13.45 4.78
CA LEU A 595 -35.82 -14.05 5.46
C LEU A 595 -36.38 -12.99 6.41
N LYS A 596 -37.67 -12.66 6.27
CA LYS A 596 -38.39 -11.83 7.23
C LYS A 596 -39.15 -12.73 8.19
N ASP A 597 -39.10 -12.40 9.47
CA ASP A 597 -39.78 -13.11 10.55
C ASP A 597 -41.09 -12.41 10.91
N ASP A 598 -42.05 -13.15 11.47
CA ASP A 598 -43.38 -12.59 11.86
C ASP A 598 -43.26 -11.48 12.92
N ASP A 599 -42.24 -11.56 13.79
CA ASP A 599 -41.86 -10.54 14.78
C ASP A 599 -41.22 -9.26 14.16
N GLY A 600 -41.12 -9.18 12.82
CA GLY A 600 -40.48 -8.07 12.10
C GLY A 600 -38.96 -8.17 11.94
N GLY A 601 -38.34 -9.22 12.50
CA GLY A 601 -36.90 -9.49 12.36
C GLY A 601 -36.49 -9.82 10.92
N ILE A 602 -35.20 -9.60 10.60
CA ILE A 602 -34.66 -9.81 9.24
C ILE A 602 -33.36 -10.61 9.30
N THR A 603 -33.30 -11.73 8.57
CA THR A 603 -32.15 -12.65 8.52
C THR A 603 -31.50 -12.71 7.14
N LEU A 604 -30.19 -12.45 7.06
CA LEU A 604 -29.37 -12.44 5.85
C LEU A 604 -28.65 -13.79 5.69
N LEU A 605 -29.02 -14.58 4.68
CA LEU A 605 -28.55 -15.96 4.48
C LEU A 605 -27.91 -16.19 3.10
N GLN A 606 -26.81 -16.94 3.05
CA GLN A 606 -26.09 -17.29 1.80
C GLN A 606 -25.83 -18.80 1.63
N SER A 607 -26.72 -19.65 2.16
CA SER A 607 -26.64 -21.13 2.04
C SER A 607 -26.38 -21.60 0.61
N HIS A 608 -27.21 -21.16 -0.34
CA HIS A 608 -27.08 -21.51 -1.76
C HIS A 608 -25.71 -21.16 -2.37
N TYR A 609 -25.07 -20.08 -1.92
CA TYR A 609 -23.74 -19.67 -2.39
C TYR A 609 -22.62 -20.47 -1.69
N VAL A 610 -22.80 -20.84 -0.41
CA VAL A 610 -21.94 -21.81 0.28
C VAL A 610 -21.99 -23.17 -0.42
N GLU A 611 -23.18 -23.69 -0.71
CA GLU A 611 -23.41 -24.94 -1.43
C GLU A 611 -22.78 -24.91 -2.83
N LYS A 612 -22.94 -23.80 -3.56
CA LYS A 612 -22.30 -23.59 -4.87
C LYS A 612 -20.77 -23.59 -4.78
N ILE A 613 -20.17 -23.00 -3.75
CA ILE A 613 -18.71 -23.08 -3.50
C ILE A 613 -18.28 -24.52 -3.21
N LEU A 614 -18.98 -25.21 -2.31
CA LEU A 614 -18.64 -26.59 -1.92
C LEU A 614 -18.73 -27.54 -3.13
N SER A 615 -19.79 -27.42 -3.94
CA SER A 615 -19.95 -28.20 -5.16
C SER A 615 -18.89 -27.85 -6.22
N ARG A 616 -18.60 -26.56 -6.46
CA ARG A 616 -17.60 -26.13 -7.45
C ARG A 616 -16.21 -26.68 -7.18
N PHE A 617 -15.83 -26.80 -5.90
CA PHE A 617 -14.46 -27.18 -5.53
C PHE A 617 -14.29 -28.63 -5.05
N GLY A 618 -15.37 -29.42 -4.95
CA GLY A 618 -15.32 -30.85 -4.59
C GLY A 618 -15.45 -31.16 -3.09
N TYR A 619 -16.15 -30.31 -2.33
CA TYR A 619 -16.32 -30.42 -0.88
C TYR A 619 -17.79 -30.61 -0.45
N SER A 620 -18.69 -30.98 -1.38
CA SER A 620 -20.11 -31.28 -1.08
C SER A 620 -20.27 -32.31 0.03
N ASP A 621 -19.48 -33.39 -0.01
CA ASP A 621 -19.63 -34.56 0.86
C ASP A 621 -18.55 -34.62 1.97
N CYS A 622 -17.88 -33.49 2.22
CA CYS A 622 -16.83 -33.44 3.22
C CYS A 622 -17.39 -33.51 4.66
N LYS A 623 -16.75 -34.30 5.54
CA LYS A 623 -17.05 -34.29 6.98
C LYS A 623 -16.77 -32.90 7.55
N SER A 624 -17.74 -32.33 8.26
CA SER A 624 -17.65 -30.95 8.77
C SER A 624 -16.49 -30.71 9.75
N SER A 625 -16.14 -29.43 9.93
CA SER A 625 -15.19 -28.93 10.94
C SER A 625 -15.93 -28.08 11.97
N PRO A 626 -15.59 -28.12 13.27
CA PRO A 626 -16.24 -27.29 14.29
C PRO A 626 -15.74 -25.84 14.34
N THR A 627 -14.60 -25.51 13.71
CA THR A 627 -14.06 -24.14 13.69
C THR A 627 -13.48 -23.79 12.31
N PRO A 628 -13.51 -22.51 11.88
CA PRO A 628 -12.96 -22.06 10.60
C PRO A 628 -11.42 -22.05 10.59
N TYR A 629 -10.80 -21.80 11.74
CA TYR A 629 -9.34 -21.82 11.93
C TYR A 629 -9.00 -22.79 13.07
N ASP A 630 -7.77 -23.31 13.06
CA ASP A 630 -7.27 -24.18 14.14
C ASP A 630 -6.24 -23.41 14.98
N PRO A 631 -6.49 -23.14 16.28
CA PRO A 631 -5.59 -22.36 17.13
C PRO A 631 -4.16 -22.93 17.24
N SER A 632 -3.97 -24.26 17.08
CA SER A 632 -2.64 -24.87 17.20
C SER A 632 -1.84 -24.87 15.88
N VAL A 633 -2.41 -24.41 14.77
CA VAL A 633 -1.77 -24.48 13.44
C VAL A 633 -1.05 -23.18 13.09
N ILE A 634 0.28 -23.21 13.24
CA ILE A 634 1.18 -22.10 12.91
C ILE A 634 1.47 -22.11 11.39
N ILE A 635 0.99 -21.10 10.65
CA ILE A 635 1.06 -21.05 9.17
C ILE A 635 2.20 -20.12 8.71
N ARG A 636 3.32 -20.75 8.33
CA ARG A 636 4.55 -20.08 7.84
C ARG A 636 4.69 -20.09 6.32
N LYS A 637 5.46 -19.14 5.77
CA LYS A 637 5.64 -18.92 4.33
C LYS A 637 6.24 -20.17 3.65
N ASN A 638 5.59 -20.65 2.59
CA ASN A 638 6.10 -21.78 1.81
C ASN A 638 7.40 -21.42 1.06
N LYS A 639 8.49 -22.10 1.40
CA LYS A 639 9.78 -22.02 0.69
C LYS A 639 9.91 -23.05 -0.46
N ARG A 640 9.07 -24.10 -0.48
CA ARG A 640 9.05 -25.16 -1.51
C ARG A 640 8.27 -24.71 -2.76
N ILE A 641 8.01 -25.61 -3.69
CA ILE A 641 7.18 -25.37 -4.89
C ILE A 641 5.75 -25.00 -4.47
N ALA A 642 5.05 -24.20 -5.29
CA ALA A 642 3.65 -23.85 -5.04
C ALA A 642 2.71 -25.01 -5.41
N ARG A 643 1.81 -25.40 -4.50
CA ARG A 643 0.75 -26.38 -4.80
C ARG A 643 -0.49 -25.66 -5.33
N ASP A 644 -0.85 -25.90 -6.60
CA ASP A 644 -2.07 -25.42 -7.27
C ASP A 644 -2.43 -23.96 -6.90
N GLN A 645 -1.54 -23.04 -7.30
CA GLN A 645 -1.65 -21.63 -6.95
C GLN A 645 -2.93 -20.99 -7.52
N LEU A 646 -3.45 -21.51 -8.63
CA LEU A 646 -4.66 -21.02 -9.27
C LEU A 646 -5.92 -21.42 -8.48
N ARG A 647 -6.16 -22.71 -8.21
CA ARG A 647 -7.36 -23.15 -7.50
C ARG A 647 -7.41 -22.56 -6.09
N TYR A 648 -6.26 -22.44 -5.42
CA TYR A 648 -6.15 -21.73 -4.13
C TYR A 648 -6.64 -20.27 -4.25
N SER A 649 -6.23 -19.56 -5.31
CA SER A 649 -6.67 -18.18 -5.58
C SER A 649 -8.18 -18.09 -5.85
N GLN A 650 -8.74 -19.03 -6.62
CA GLN A 650 -10.17 -19.10 -6.93
C GLN A 650 -11.03 -19.34 -5.67
N ILE A 651 -10.61 -20.27 -4.81
CA ILE A 651 -11.31 -20.56 -3.55
C ILE A 651 -11.24 -19.32 -2.63
N ILE A 652 -10.05 -18.74 -2.43
CA ILE A 652 -9.88 -17.54 -1.59
C ILE A 652 -10.75 -16.37 -2.09
N GLY A 653 -10.78 -16.11 -3.40
CA GLY A 653 -11.64 -15.07 -3.99
C GLY A 653 -13.13 -15.31 -3.73
N SER A 654 -13.58 -16.57 -3.82
CA SER A 654 -14.96 -16.96 -3.53
C SER A 654 -15.31 -16.80 -2.03
N LEU A 655 -14.37 -17.16 -1.14
CA LEU A 655 -14.51 -17.01 0.30
C LEU A 655 -14.46 -15.55 0.77
N MET A 656 -13.69 -14.69 0.11
CA MET A 656 -13.61 -13.25 0.44
C MET A 656 -14.96 -12.54 0.28
N TYR A 657 -15.80 -12.96 -0.68
CA TYR A 657 -17.15 -12.43 -0.82
C TYR A 657 -18.03 -12.82 0.37
N LEU A 658 -18.12 -14.12 0.71
CA LEU A 658 -18.83 -14.59 1.92
C LEU A 658 -18.38 -13.83 3.17
N ALA A 659 -17.06 -13.77 3.40
CA ALA A 659 -16.44 -13.14 4.55
C ALA A 659 -16.78 -11.65 4.68
N SER A 660 -17.04 -10.96 3.57
CA SER A 660 -17.37 -9.53 3.55
C SER A 660 -18.88 -9.25 3.57
N ALA A 661 -19.70 -10.23 3.16
CA ALA A 661 -21.15 -10.08 2.99
C ALA A 661 -21.95 -10.56 4.21
N THR A 662 -21.80 -11.84 4.61
CA THR A 662 -22.66 -12.48 5.64
C THR A 662 -21.92 -13.42 6.60
N ARG A 663 -20.61 -13.63 6.44
CA ARG A 663 -19.80 -14.57 7.24
C ARG A 663 -18.70 -13.87 8.03
N PRO A 664 -19.05 -13.08 9.07
CA PRO A 664 -18.05 -12.45 9.95
C PRO A 664 -17.08 -13.49 10.53
N ASP A 665 -17.61 -14.64 10.92
CA ASP A 665 -16.92 -15.77 11.56
C ASP A 665 -15.73 -16.37 10.77
N ILE A 666 -15.74 -16.34 9.43
CA ILE A 666 -14.60 -16.81 8.62
C ILE A 666 -13.55 -15.73 8.33
N SER A 667 -13.80 -14.47 8.72
CA SER A 667 -13.00 -13.30 8.30
C SER A 667 -11.53 -13.40 8.67
N PHE A 668 -11.21 -13.86 9.89
CA PHE A 668 -9.83 -14.06 10.30
C PHE A 668 -9.13 -15.14 9.46
N ALA A 669 -9.78 -16.30 9.26
CA ALA A 669 -9.21 -17.40 8.50
C ALA A 669 -8.91 -16.98 7.05
N VAL A 670 -9.87 -16.34 6.37
CA VAL A 670 -9.68 -15.84 4.99
C VAL A 670 -8.61 -14.73 4.93
N SER A 671 -8.58 -13.82 5.91
CA SER A 671 -7.58 -12.74 6.03
C SER A 671 -6.16 -13.24 6.36
N LYS A 672 -6.02 -14.38 7.05
CA LYS A 672 -4.73 -15.07 7.26
C LYS A 672 -4.31 -15.83 6.01
N LEU A 673 -5.21 -16.60 5.39
CA LEU A 673 -4.91 -17.46 4.23
C LEU A 673 -4.64 -16.69 2.93
N SER A 674 -5.28 -15.53 2.74
CA SER A 674 -5.04 -14.65 1.58
C SER A 674 -3.59 -14.15 1.47
N ARG A 675 -2.86 -14.09 2.60
CA ARG A 675 -1.45 -13.68 2.69
C ARG A 675 -0.50 -14.59 1.91
N PHE A 676 -0.94 -15.80 1.54
CA PHE A 676 -0.13 -16.85 0.93
C PHE A 676 -0.51 -17.18 -0.52
N VAL A 677 -1.49 -16.46 -1.09
CA VAL A 677 -2.06 -16.68 -2.44
C VAL A 677 -1.03 -16.73 -3.57
N SER A 678 0.12 -16.07 -3.44
CA SER A 678 1.20 -16.08 -4.45
C SER A 678 2.06 -17.35 -4.45
N ARG A 679 2.07 -18.12 -3.35
CA ARG A 679 2.87 -19.35 -3.22
C ARG A 679 2.31 -20.29 -2.13
N PRO A 680 1.08 -20.81 -2.28
CA PRO A 680 0.51 -21.77 -1.32
C PRO A 680 1.30 -23.08 -1.29
N GLY A 681 1.08 -23.86 -0.23
CA GLY A 681 1.70 -25.17 0.01
C GLY A 681 0.88 -25.94 1.04
N ASP A 682 1.23 -27.17 1.36
CA ASP A 682 0.28 -28.11 1.98
C ASP A 682 -0.35 -27.65 3.30
N VAL A 683 0.39 -27.00 4.20
CA VAL A 683 -0.17 -26.43 5.45
C VAL A 683 -1.25 -25.37 5.16
N HIS A 684 -1.06 -24.56 4.12
CA HIS A 684 -2.05 -23.56 3.67
C HIS A 684 -3.28 -24.24 3.07
N TRP A 685 -3.10 -25.34 2.35
CA TRP A 685 -4.19 -26.13 1.79
C TRP A 685 -5.04 -26.80 2.87
N HIS A 686 -4.45 -27.52 3.82
CA HIS A 686 -5.22 -28.14 4.92
C HIS A 686 -6.00 -27.10 5.75
N ALA A 687 -5.43 -25.91 5.95
CA ALA A 687 -6.11 -24.80 6.63
C ALA A 687 -7.25 -24.20 5.79
N LEU A 688 -7.09 -24.09 4.46
CA LEU A 688 -8.16 -23.68 3.53
C LEU A 688 -9.30 -24.71 3.48
N GLU A 689 -8.96 -25.99 3.45
CA GLU A 689 -9.92 -27.10 3.52
C GLU A 689 -10.70 -27.09 4.84
N ARG A 690 -10.08 -26.70 5.95
CA ARG A 690 -10.80 -26.51 7.23
C ARG A 690 -11.92 -25.48 7.11
N VAL A 691 -11.69 -24.35 6.41
CA VAL A 691 -12.72 -23.33 6.18
C VAL A 691 -13.88 -23.90 5.38
N LEU A 692 -13.61 -24.64 4.30
CA LEU A 692 -14.65 -25.29 3.48
C LEU A 692 -15.44 -26.33 4.29
N ARG A 693 -14.76 -27.17 5.07
CA ARG A 693 -15.38 -28.15 5.96
C ARG A 693 -16.21 -27.51 7.08
N TYR A 694 -15.78 -26.34 7.56
CA TYR A 694 -16.55 -25.57 8.54
C TYR A 694 -17.80 -24.93 7.89
N LEU A 695 -17.68 -24.38 6.68
CA LEU A 695 -18.82 -23.90 5.90
C LEU A 695 -19.87 -25.00 5.64
N LYS A 696 -19.45 -26.24 5.32
CA LYS A 696 -20.37 -27.39 5.17
C LYS A 696 -21.18 -27.67 6.45
N GLY A 697 -20.59 -27.45 7.63
CA GLY A 697 -21.29 -27.59 8.92
C GLY A 697 -22.15 -26.40 9.33
N THR A 698 -22.01 -25.26 8.65
CA THR A 698 -22.62 -23.96 9.03
C THR A 698 -23.30 -23.25 7.85
N ALA A 699 -23.68 -23.99 6.80
CA ALA A 699 -24.29 -23.42 5.58
C ALA A 699 -25.62 -22.70 5.84
N SER A 700 -26.38 -23.12 6.87
CA SER A 700 -27.64 -22.50 7.29
C SER A 700 -27.50 -21.30 8.23
N TYR A 701 -26.26 -20.85 8.52
CA TYR A 701 -26.02 -19.70 9.39
C TYR A 701 -26.16 -18.40 8.60
N GLY A 702 -26.88 -17.43 9.19
CA GLY A 702 -27.07 -16.08 8.65
C GLY A 702 -26.99 -15.03 9.75
N ILE A 703 -26.91 -13.75 9.36
CA ILE A 703 -26.95 -12.62 10.31
C ILE A 703 -28.41 -12.21 10.49
N HIS A 704 -28.91 -12.33 11.72
CA HIS A 704 -30.25 -11.96 12.13
C HIS A 704 -30.24 -10.60 12.84
N TYR A 705 -31.12 -9.69 12.40
CA TYR A 705 -31.43 -8.45 13.08
C TYR A 705 -32.80 -8.61 13.77
N THR A 706 -32.82 -8.52 15.10
CA THR A 706 -34.01 -8.52 15.96
C THR A 706 -34.66 -7.14 16.07
N GLY A 707 -33.94 -6.08 15.67
CA GLY A 707 -34.34 -4.70 15.92
C GLY A 707 -33.97 -4.16 17.31
N TYR A 708 -33.27 -4.94 18.15
CA TYR A 708 -32.81 -4.53 19.47
C TYR A 708 -31.44 -5.14 19.83
N PRO A 709 -30.48 -4.36 20.40
CA PRO A 709 -30.58 -2.96 20.77
C PRO A 709 -30.53 -2.02 19.55
N ARG A 710 -31.23 -0.88 19.64
CA ARG A 710 -31.20 0.20 18.62
C ARG A 710 -29.94 1.09 18.71
N VAL A 711 -29.00 0.74 19.57
CA VAL A 711 -27.72 1.45 19.74
C VAL A 711 -26.67 0.80 18.84
N LEU A 712 -25.85 1.63 18.19
CA LEU A 712 -24.67 1.16 17.47
C LEU A 712 -23.54 0.94 18.47
N GLU A 713 -23.08 -0.30 18.63
CA GLU A 713 -21.98 -0.67 19.52
C GLU A 713 -20.73 -1.10 18.74
N GLY A 714 -19.55 -0.73 19.21
CA GLY A 714 -18.26 -1.08 18.60
C GLY A 714 -17.38 -1.94 19.49
N TYR A 715 -16.54 -2.78 18.89
CA TYR A 715 -15.60 -3.68 19.56
C TYR A 715 -14.25 -3.65 18.83
N SER A 716 -13.13 -3.72 19.57
CA SER A 716 -11.76 -3.69 19.02
C SER A 716 -10.79 -4.64 19.74
N ASP A 717 -9.86 -5.25 18.99
CA ASP A 717 -8.83 -6.18 19.46
C ASP A 717 -7.60 -6.18 18.51
N ALA A 718 -6.41 -6.54 19.00
CA ALA A 718 -5.18 -6.57 18.22
C ALA A 718 -4.14 -7.63 18.66
N ASN A 719 -4.32 -8.88 18.20
CA ASN A 719 -3.34 -9.95 18.37
C ASN A 719 -1.92 -9.56 17.89
N TRP A 720 -1.03 -9.33 18.88
CA TRP A 720 0.35 -8.87 18.69
C TRP A 720 1.32 -10.05 18.57
N ILE A 721 1.96 -10.16 17.40
CA ILE A 721 3.04 -11.12 17.06
C ILE A 721 2.67 -12.59 17.36
N SER A 722 1.81 -13.16 16.51
CA SER A 722 1.34 -14.55 16.65
C SER A 722 2.27 -15.63 16.02
N ASP A 723 3.36 -15.26 15.35
CA ASP A 723 4.24 -16.18 14.61
C ASP A 723 5.60 -15.52 14.32
N ALA A 724 6.67 -16.32 14.32
CA ALA A 724 8.04 -15.88 14.04
C ALA A 724 8.22 -15.29 12.63
N ASP A 725 7.34 -15.67 11.69
CA ASP A 725 7.32 -15.16 10.31
C ASP A 725 6.59 -13.80 10.14
N GLU A 726 5.89 -13.30 11.17
CA GLU A 726 4.95 -12.16 11.10
C GLU A 726 5.35 -10.95 11.97
N THR A 727 6.13 -10.03 11.39
CA THR A 727 6.57 -8.76 12.01
C THR A 727 5.48 -7.70 12.24
N LYS A 728 4.19 -8.01 12.07
CA LYS A 728 3.07 -7.06 12.28
C LYS A 728 1.83 -7.78 12.81
N ALA A 729 1.18 -7.17 13.79
CA ALA A 729 -0.04 -7.63 14.43
C ALA A 729 -1.24 -7.76 13.45
N THR A 730 -2.29 -8.46 13.87
CA THR A 730 -3.59 -8.47 13.16
C THR A 730 -4.62 -7.72 14.01
N SER A 731 -5.24 -6.69 13.44
CA SER A 731 -6.33 -5.93 14.07
C SER A 731 -7.68 -6.46 13.65
N GLY A 732 -8.60 -6.48 14.61
CA GLY A 732 -10.01 -6.82 14.46
C GLY A 732 -10.89 -5.64 14.89
N TYR A 733 -12.03 -5.48 14.22
CA TYR A 733 -13.17 -4.77 14.78
C TYR A 733 -14.49 -5.36 14.34
N LEU A 734 -15.51 -5.10 15.14
CA LEU A 734 -16.91 -5.40 14.89
C LEU A 734 -17.75 -4.18 15.29
N PHE A 735 -18.82 -3.92 14.55
CA PHE A 735 -19.91 -3.04 14.92
C PHE A 735 -21.25 -3.79 14.82
N THR A 736 -22.08 -3.67 15.85
CA THR A 736 -23.42 -4.27 15.93
C THR A 736 -24.50 -3.20 16.02
N LEU A 737 -25.66 -3.48 15.45
CA LEU A 737 -26.87 -2.64 15.51
C LEU A 737 -28.09 -3.55 15.31
N GLY A 738 -29.18 -3.31 16.04
CA GLY A 738 -30.43 -4.06 15.90
C GLY A 738 -30.27 -5.55 16.20
N GLY A 739 -29.35 -5.91 17.11
CA GLY A 739 -29.09 -7.29 17.53
C GLY A 739 -28.13 -8.10 16.65
N GLY A 740 -27.51 -7.51 15.62
CA GLY A 740 -26.60 -8.23 14.73
C GLY A 740 -25.45 -7.41 14.14
N ALA A 741 -24.48 -8.10 13.55
CA ALA A 741 -23.28 -7.51 12.95
C ALA A 741 -23.59 -6.68 11.70
N VAL A 742 -23.21 -5.40 11.70
CA VAL A 742 -23.40 -4.48 10.55
C VAL A 742 -22.09 -4.08 9.86
N SER A 743 -20.99 -3.94 10.59
CA SER A 743 -19.64 -3.79 9.99
C SER A 743 -18.61 -4.62 10.74
N TRP A 744 -17.59 -5.13 10.05
CA TRP A 744 -16.50 -5.87 10.67
C TRP A 744 -15.25 -5.89 9.79
N LYS A 745 -14.10 -6.19 10.39
CA LYS A 745 -12.82 -6.30 9.67
C LYS A 745 -11.85 -7.19 10.42
N SER A 746 -11.11 -8.02 9.67
CA SER A 746 -9.87 -8.66 10.11
C SER A 746 -8.76 -8.24 9.14
N CYS A 747 -7.75 -7.50 9.61
CA CYS A 747 -6.65 -7.05 8.74
C CYS A 747 -5.29 -7.07 9.43
N LYS A 748 -4.24 -7.44 8.68
CA LYS A 748 -2.86 -7.27 9.15
C LYS A 748 -2.51 -5.78 9.21
N GLN A 749 -1.95 -5.32 10.32
CA GLN A 749 -1.59 -3.92 10.51
C GLN A 749 -0.57 -3.46 9.45
N THR A 750 -0.68 -2.19 9.05
CA THR A 750 0.24 -1.57 8.07
C THR A 750 1.58 -1.21 8.68
N ILE A 751 1.66 -1.00 9.99
CA ILE A 751 2.88 -0.69 10.74
C ILE A 751 3.41 -1.87 11.55
N ILE A 752 4.64 -1.75 12.06
CA ILE A 752 5.21 -2.63 13.09
C ILE A 752 4.96 -1.96 14.45
N THR A 753 4.33 -2.68 15.38
CA THR A 753 4.04 -2.19 16.74
C THR A 753 4.98 -2.83 17.75
N ARG A 754 5.45 -2.05 18.72
CA ARG A 754 6.52 -2.43 19.67
C ARG A 754 6.00 -3.02 20.99
N SER A 755 4.68 -3.09 21.17
CA SER A 755 4.01 -3.66 22.33
C SER A 755 2.54 -3.95 22.03
N THR A 756 1.91 -4.84 22.79
CA THR A 756 0.46 -5.11 22.72
C THR A 756 -0.35 -3.81 22.82
N MET A 757 -0.03 -2.94 23.77
CA MET A 757 -0.70 -1.63 23.95
C MET A 757 -0.64 -0.73 22.70
N GLU A 758 0.42 -0.82 21.89
CA GLU A 758 0.49 -0.11 20.60
C GLU A 758 -0.28 -0.83 19.48
N ALA A 759 -0.32 -2.17 19.50
CA ALA A 759 -1.18 -2.95 18.61
C ALA A 759 -2.66 -2.59 18.85
N GLU A 760 -3.09 -2.59 20.11
CA GLU A 760 -4.47 -2.28 20.52
C GLU A 760 -4.85 -0.83 20.21
N LEU A 761 -3.99 0.14 20.55
CA LEU A 761 -4.21 1.53 20.14
C LEU A 761 -4.30 1.68 18.61
N THR A 762 -3.68 0.80 17.82
CA THR A 762 -3.75 0.80 16.36
C THR A 762 -5.01 0.11 15.83
N ALA A 763 -5.55 -0.92 16.50
CA ALA A 763 -6.90 -1.43 16.21
C ALA A 763 -7.96 -0.39 16.54
N LEU A 764 -7.89 0.21 17.74
CA LEU A 764 -8.82 1.25 18.18
C LEU A 764 -8.81 2.45 17.22
N ASP A 765 -7.65 3.04 16.92
CA ASP A 765 -7.47 4.11 15.91
C ASP A 765 -8.13 3.75 14.57
N THR A 766 -7.93 2.51 14.08
CA THR A 766 -8.57 2.02 12.84
C THR A 766 -10.10 1.90 12.97
N SER A 767 -10.60 1.42 14.11
CA SER A 767 -12.05 1.29 14.36
C SER A 767 -12.74 2.65 14.57
N THR A 768 -12.05 3.66 15.12
CA THR A 768 -12.64 5.00 15.29
C THR A 768 -12.97 5.70 13.98
N VAL A 769 -12.27 5.38 12.89
CA VAL A 769 -12.58 5.88 11.53
C VAL A 769 -13.83 5.20 10.96
N GLU A 770 -14.06 3.93 11.26
CA GLU A 770 -15.31 3.24 10.90
C GLU A 770 -16.47 3.77 11.76
N ALA A 771 -16.25 4.02 13.05
CA ALA A 771 -17.24 4.61 13.95
C ALA A 771 -17.65 6.03 13.55
N GLU A 772 -16.70 6.89 13.11
CA GLU A 772 -16.97 8.22 12.57
C GLU A 772 -17.90 8.12 11.35
N TRP A 773 -17.53 7.33 10.35
CA TRP A 773 -18.32 7.14 9.13
C TRP A 773 -19.69 6.49 9.37
N LEU A 774 -19.79 5.52 10.29
CA LEU A 774 -21.08 4.93 10.69
C LEU A 774 -21.98 5.94 11.41
N ARG A 775 -21.39 6.85 12.21
CA ARG A 775 -22.14 7.92 12.88
C ARG A 775 -22.64 8.96 11.88
N GLU A 776 -21.81 9.35 10.90
CA GLU A 776 -22.18 10.23 9.79
C GLU A 776 -23.34 9.62 8.97
N LEU A 777 -23.22 8.36 8.57
CA LEU A 777 -24.28 7.63 7.84
C LEU A 777 -25.62 7.68 8.59
N LEU A 778 -25.61 7.46 9.91
CA LEU A 778 -26.81 7.49 10.74
C LEU A 778 -27.32 8.92 11.02
N MET A 779 -26.44 9.93 11.08
CA MET A 779 -26.81 11.33 11.40
C MET A 779 -27.76 11.95 10.40
N ASP A 780 -27.62 11.63 9.12
CA ASP A 780 -28.50 12.15 8.06
C ASP A 780 -29.88 11.48 8.11
N LEU A 781 -29.92 10.14 8.30
CA LEU A 781 -31.15 9.34 8.12
C LEU A 781 -32.30 9.84 9.02
N PRO A 782 -33.54 9.94 8.48
CA PRO A 782 -34.66 10.54 9.20
C PRO A 782 -35.28 9.62 10.26
N VAL A 783 -35.08 8.30 10.13
CA VAL A 783 -35.62 7.28 11.06
C VAL A 783 -34.80 7.14 12.35
N VAL A 784 -33.58 7.69 12.38
CA VAL A 784 -32.68 7.60 13.53
C VAL A 784 -32.98 8.74 14.50
N GLU A 785 -33.18 8.41 15.78
CA GLU A 785 -33.41 9.39 16.85
C GLU A 785 -32.16 10.28 17.07
N LYS A 786 -32.37 11.59 17.24
CA LYS A 786 -31.30 12.60 17.29
C LYS A 786 -31.39 13.41 18.60
N PRO A 787 -30.27 13.79 19.24
CA PRO A 787 -28.88 13.60 18.79
C PRO A 787 -28.39 12.16 18.99
N ILE A 788 -27.57 11.68 18.03
CA ILE A 788 -27.01 10.33 18.11
C ILE A 788 -25.98 10.27 19.27
N PRO A 789 -26.11 9.31 20.19
CA PRO A 789 -25.18 9.17 21.32
C PRO A 789 -23.75 8.90 20.85
N ALA A 790 -22.79 9.02 21.79
CA ALA A 790 -21.43 8.58 21.55
C ALA A 790 -21.39 7.05 21.45
N ILE A 791 -20.78 6.50 20.41
CA ILE A 791 -20.72 5.05 20.15
C ILE A 791 -19.87 4.39 21.26
N PRO A 792 -20.40 3.45 22.06
CA PRO A 792 -19.59 2.70 23.02
C PRO A 792 -18.58 1.83 22.27
N MET A 793 -17.29 2.15 22.43
CA MET A 793 -16.18 1.37 21.89
C MET A 793 -15.62 0.46 22.98
N ASN A 794 -15.94 -0.82 22.88
CA ASN A 794 -15.45 -1.86 23.78
C ASN A 794 -14.00 -2.24 23.45
N CYS A 795 -13.14 -2.24 24.46
CA CYS A 795 -11.74 -2.67 24.38
C CYS A 795 -11.35 -3.38 25.68
N ASP A 796 -10.52 -4.43 25.61
CA ASP A 796 -10.03 -5.14 26.79
C ASP A 796 -8.70 -4.57 27.33
N ASN A 797 -8.03 -3.70 26.56
CA ASN A 797 -6.76 -3.15 26.97
C ASN A 797 -6.92 -1.93 27.89
N GLN A 798 -7.03 -2.20 29.19
CA GLN A 798 -7.08 -1.17 30.24
C GLN A 798 -5.95 -0.12 30.11
N THR A 799 -4.77 -0.48 29.61
CA THR A 799 -3.66 0.47 29.44
C THR A 799 -3.93 1.47 28.29
N VAL A 800 -4.64 1.06 27.23
CA VAL A 800 -5.13 1.98 26.19
C VAL A 800 -6.22 2.88 26.75
N ILE A 801 -7.22 2.31 27.43
CA ILE A 801 -8.35 3.06 28.02
C ILE A 801 -7.85 4.15 28.99
N VAL A 802 -6.99 3.79 29.96
CA VAL A 802 -6.40 4.76 30.91
C VAL A 802 -5.55 5.82 30.20
N LYS A 803 -4.84 5.47 29.11
CA LYS A 803 -4.08 6.47 28.33
C LYS A 803 -4.98 7.42 27.57
N VAL A 804 -6.06 6.94 26.96
CA VAL A 804 -7.04 7.82 26.30
C VAL A 804 -7.72 8.71 27.35
N ASN A 805 -8.15 8.16 28.48
CA ASN A 805 -8.88 8.86 29.55
C ASN A 805 -8.01 9.81 30.40
N SER A 806 -6.69 9.64 30.43
CA SER A 806 -5.80 10.62 31.04
C SER A 806 -5.69 11.92 30.21
N SER A 807 -5.79 13.06 30.90
CA SER A 807 -5.57 14.40 30.33
C SER A 807 -4.10 14.82 30.26
N LYS A 808 -3.20 14.08 30.91
CA LYS A 808 -1.77 14.40 31.05
C LYS A 808 -0.93 13.69 30.00
N ASP A 809 -0.21 14.44 29.16
CA ASP A 809 0.70 13.93 28.12
C ASP A 809 2.08 13.49 28.68
N ASN A 810 2.08 12.87 29.87
CA ASN A 810 3.26 12.56 30.70
C ASN A 810 4.14 11.41 30.18
N MET A 811 4.61 11.44 28.92
CA MET A 811 5.47 10.36 28.40
C MET A 811 6.51 10.78 27.36
N LYS A 812 7.73 10.24 27.51
CA LYS A 812 8.78 10.13 26.48
C LYS A 812 8.40 9.10 25.39
N SER A 813 7.16 9.15 24.88
CA SER A 813 6.64 8.22 23.87
C SER A 813 6.92 8.67 22.44
N SER A 814 6.99 7.69 21.52
CA SER A 814 7.28 7.90 20.11
C SER A 814 6.20 8.72 19.39
N ARG A 815 6.61 9.49 18.37
CA ARG A 815 5.75 10.41 17.61
C ARG A 815 4.52 9.73 16.97
N HIS A 816 4.63 8.45 16.61
CA HIS A 816 3.53 7.67 16.04
C HIS A 816 2.47 7.26 17.09
N VAL A 817 2.88 6.79 18.28
CA VAL A 817 1.95 6.51 19.40
C VAL A 817 1.24 7.80 19.82
N LYS A 818 1.97 8.91 19.96
CA LYS A 818 1.39 10.21 20.31
C LYS A 818 0.35 10.71 19.30
N ARG A 819 0.52 10.45 18.00
CA ARG A 819 -0.46 10.84 16.97
C ARG A 819 -1.78 10.06 17.13
N ARG A 820 -1.75 8.73 17.15
CA ARG A 820 -2.97 7.90 17.34
C ARG A 820 -3.69 8.20 18.63
N LEU A 821 -2.96 8.35 19.73
CA LEU A 821 -3.54 8.71 21.02
C LEU A 821 -4.25 10.07 20.96
N LYS A 822 -3.78 11.02 20.16
CA LYS A 822 -4.45 12.30 19.92
C LYS A 822 -5.64 12.18 18.97
N THR A 823 -5.60 11.30 17.95
CA THR A 823 -6.77 10.96 17.13
C THR A 823 -7.90 10.41 18.00
N VAL A 824 -7.67 9.30 18.71
CA VAL A 824 -8.69 8.65 19.54
C VAL A 824 -9.21 9.57 20.66
N ARG A 825 -8.33 10.38 21.28
CA ARG A 825 -8.76 11.43 22.24
C ARG A 825 -9.60 12.53 21.58
N LYS A 826 -9.32 12.95 20.33
CA LYS A 826 -10.20 13.88 19.58
C LYS A 826 -11.58 13.26 19.43
N MET A 827 -11.68 12.01 18.96
CA MET A 827 -12.93 11.32 18.70
C MET A 827 -13.82 11.16 19.95
N ARG A 828 -13.21 10.89 21.11
CA ARG A 828 -13.95 10.90 22.38
C ARG A 828 -14.31 12.31 22.83
N ASN A 829 -13.41 13.29 22.69
CA ASN A 829 -13.67 14.68 23.10
C ASN A 829 -14.76 15.36 22.24
N SER A 830 -14.94 14.96 20.99
CA SER A 830 -16.05 15.40 20.12
C SER A 830 -17.33 14.57 20.30
N GLY A 831 -17.38 13.65 21.27
CA GLY A 831 -18.55 12.82 21.56
C GLY A 831 -18.93 11.87 20.42
N VAL A 832 -17.99 11.49 19.54
CA VAL A 832 -18.23 10.45 18.52
C VAL A 832 -18.19 9.06 19.15
N ILE A 833 -17.28 8.85 20.12
CA ILE A 833 -17.11 7.59 20.85
C ILE A 833 -17.14 7.76 22.37
N ALA A 834 -17.72 6.79 23.07
CA ALA A 834 -17.39 6.45 24.44
C ALA A 834 -16.34 5.31 24.44
N LEU A 835 -15.69 5.04 25.57
CA LEU A 835 -14.61 4.06 25.65
C LEU A 835 -14.72 3.24 26.93
N ASP A 836 -15.12 1.99 26.76
CA ASP A 836 -15.56 1.11 27.84
C ASP A 836 -14.68 -0.14 27.90
N TYR A 837 -14.48 -0.63 29.13
CA TYR A 837 -13.69 -1.83 29.36
C TYR A 837 -14.56 -3.08 29.25
N ILE A 838 -14.21 -3.97 28.34
CA ILE A 838 -14.81 -5.31 28.23
C ILE A 838 -13.80 -6.38 28.65
N HIS A 839 -14.27 -7.44 29.31
CA HIS A 839 -13.42 -8.60 29.57
C HIS A 839 -13.15 -9.36 28.27
N THR A 840 -11.90 -9.78 28.01
CA THR A 840 -11.48 -10.43 26.74
C THR A 840 -12.39 -11.59 26.33
N SER A 841 -12.89 -12.38 27.28
CA SER A 841 -13.80 -13.51 27.01
C SER A 841 -15.20 -13.10 26.49
N ARG A 842 -15.50 -11.81 26.43
CA ARG A 842 -16.71 -11.20 25.82
C ARG A 842 -16.36 -10.20 24.70
N ASN A 843 -15.09 -10.04 24.34
CA ASN A 843 -14.70 -9.11 23.30
C ASN A 843 -15.05 -9.68 21.92
N LEU A 844 -16.13 -9.19 21.31
CA LEU A 844 -16.58 -9.68 20.00
C LEU A 844 -15.62 -9.35 18.83
N ALA A 845 -14.54 -8.58 19.07
CA ALA A 845 -13.46 -8.42 18.12
C ALA A 845 -12.44 -9.59 18.12
N ASP A 846 -12.38 -10.42 19.17
CA ASP A 846 -11.46 -11.55 19.28
C ASP A 846 -11.47 -12.51 18.07
N PRO A 847 -12.63 -12.92 17.51
CA PRO A 847 -12.69 -13.81 16.34
C PRO A 847 -12.05 -13.24 15.08
N PHE A 848 -11.74 -11.94 15.06
CA PHE A 848 -11.15 -11.23 13.92
C PHE A 848 -9.62 -11.07 14.02
N THR A 849 -8.97 -11.56 15.08
CA THR A 849 -7.50 -11.40 15.25
C THR A 849 -6.74 -12.71 15.49
N LYS A 850 -7.42 -13.74 16.01
CA LYS A 850 -6.83 -15.00 16.46
C LYS A 850 -7.76 -16.18 16.20
N GLY A 851 -7.18 -17.37 16.11
CA GLY A 851 -7.95 -18.62 16.11
C GLY A 851 -8.44 -18.90 17.53
N LEU A 852 -9.73 -19.20 17.69
CA LEU A 852 -10.37 -19.43 18.98
C LEU A 852 -10.91 -20.86 19.12
N SER A 853 -11.18 -21.26 20.36
CA SER A 853 -11.86 -22.54 20.64
C SER A 853 -13.33 -22.50 20.22
N ARG A 854 -13.90 -23.68 19.97
CA ARG A 854 -15.28 -23.83 19.47
C ARG A 854 -16.30 -23.03 20.28
N ASN A 855 -16.27 -23.16 21.61
CA ASN A 855 -17.29 -22.57 22.49
C ASN A 855 -17.25 -21.03 22.44
N VAL A 856 -16.07 -20.43 22.32
CA VAL A 856 -15.92 -18.97 22.17
C VAL A 856 -16.44 -18.51 20.81
N ILE A 857 -16.17 -19.26 19.74
CA ILE A 857 -16.72 -18.94 18.41
C ILE A 857 -18.24 -19.08 18.40
N GLU A 858 -18.82 -20.15 18.98
CA GLU A 858 -20.27 -20.34 19.03
C GLU A 858 -20.98 -19.26 19.88
N ASN A 859 -20.38 -18.82 20.99
CA ASN A 859 -20.93 -17.73 21.81
C ASN A 859 -20.80 -16.36 21.11
N ALA A 860 -19.62 -16.01 20.61
CA ALA A 860 -19.43 -14.76 19.88
C ALA A 860 -20.30 -14.70 18.61
N SER A 861 -20.54 -15.85 17.96
CA SER A 861 -21.49 -15.94 16.84
C SER A 861 -22.91 -15.56 17.26
N ARG A 862 -23.40 -16.08 18.39
CA ARG A 862 -24.72 -15.69 18.93
C ARG A 862 -24.81 -14.19 19.22
N GLU A 863 -23.80 -13.62 19.87
CA GLU A 863 -23.76 -12.18 20.20
C GLU A 863 -23.57 -11.28 18.96
N MET A 864 -23.01 -11.81 17.85
CA MET A 864 -22.94 -11.15 16.53
C MET A 864 -24.26 -11.19 15.73
N GLY A 865 -25.36 -11.69 16.30
CA GLY A 865 -26.60 -11.96 15.54
C GLY A 865 -26.48 -13.16 14.59
N PHE A 866 -25.41 -13.96 14.68
CA PHE A 866 -25.00 -14.89 13.65
C PHE A 866 -25.20 -16.36 14.06
N TRP A 867 -26.29 -16.99 13.61
CA TRP A 867 -26.59 -18.39 13.94
C TRP A 867 -27.39 -19.11 12.85
N GLY A 868 -27.54 -20.43 13.01
CA GLY A 868 -28.33 -21.28 12.12
C GLY A 868 -29.83 -20.96 12.19
N ALA A 869 -30.43 -20.51 11.09
CA ALA A 869 -31.81 -20.01 11.04
C ALA A 869 -32.90 -21.04 11.45
N LEU A 870 -32.54 -22.33 11.51
CA LEU A 870 -33.43 -23.45 11.88
C LEU A 870 -33.32 -23.86 13.37
N ARG A 871 -32.84 -22.98 14.26
CA ARG A 871 -32.66 -23.26 15.70
C ARG A 871 -33.25 -22.16 16.62
N ARG A 872 -34.51 -21.76 16.39
CA ARG A 872 -35.23 -20.94 17.39
C ARG A 872 -35.80 -21.77 18.55
N ASP A 873 -36.06 -23.05 18.36
CA ASP A 873 -36.59 -23.91 19.42
C ASP A 873 -35.51 -24.30 20.46
N TYR A 874 -35.89 -24.19 21.74
CA TYR A 874 -35.13 -24.57 22.94
C TYR A 874 -33.85 -23.78 23.26
N GLY A 875 -34.00 -22.71 24.05
CA GLY A 875 -32.91 -22.14 24.86
C GLY A 875 -32.80 -22.82 26.24
N ILE A 876 -31.58 -23.11 26.71
CA ILE A 876 -31.27 -23.55 28.07
C ILE A 876 -30.05 -22.80 28.61
N THR A 877 -30.02 -22.60 29.92
CA THR A 877 -29.06 -21.82 30.71
C THR A 877 -27.65 -22.42 30.83
N THR A 878 -26.71 -21.59 31.27
CA THR A 878 -25.32 -21.94 31.60
C THR A 878 -25.16 -22.84 32.82
N SER A 879 -24.19 -23.76 32.78
CA SER A 879 -23.54 -24.33 33.97
C SER A 879 -22.05 -24.58 33.69
N SER A 880 -21.20 -24.21 34.64
CA SER A 880 -19.75 -24.42 34.63
C SER A 880 -19.35 -25.61 35.50
N SER A 881 -18.25 -26.30 35.16
CA SER A 881 -17.23 -26.72 36.14
C SER A 881 -15.96 -27.34 35.50
N ASP A 882 -14.90 -27.35 36.32
CA ASP A 882 -13.76 -28.27 36.38
C ASP A 882 -12.49 -28.08 35.49
N ASP A 883 -11.36 -28.46 36.10
CA ASP A 883 -9.96 -28.03 35.89
C ASP A 883 -8.99 -29.24 35.69
N GLU A 884 -7.69 -29.05 35.96
CA GLU A 884 -6.58 -30.04 36.09
C GLU A 884 -5.77 -30.33 34.79
N PHE A 885 -4.46 -30.03 34.65
CA PHE A 885 -3.21 -30.49 35.34
C PHE A 885 -2.63 -31.80 34.76
N LEU A 886 -1.31 -32.10 34.62
CA LEU A 886 0.04 -31.47 34.76
C LEU A 886 1.03 -32.41 33.94
N HIS A 887 2.36 -32.27 33.72
CA HIS A 887 3.48 -31.36 34.06
C HIS A 887 4.70 -31.63 33.10
N THR A 888 5.72 -30.73 33.04
CA THR A 888 7.17 -31.00 32.74
C THR A 888 7.62 -31.65 31.38
N ASP A 889 8.88 -31.57 30.89
CA ASP A 889 10.13 -30.93 31.37
C ASP A 889 11.09 -30.46 30.21
N ASN A 890 12.27 -29.94 30.58
CA ASN A 890 13.30 -29.25 29.79
C ASN A 890 14.21 -30.15 28.90
N PHE A 891 14.87 -29.56 27.88
CA PHE A 891 16.33 -29.35 27.82
C PHE A 891 16.81 -28.54 26.57
N PHE A 892 17.93 -27.84 26.69
CA PHE A 892 18.67 -27.09 25.65
C PHE A 892 20.12 -27.65 25.58
N PRO A 893 20.85 -27.56 24.44
CA PRO A 893 21.70 -26.37 24.24
C PRO A 893 21.88 -25.89 22.79
N ASP A 894 22.65 -24.80 22.70
CA ASP A 894 22.88 -23.86 21.60
C ASP A 894 23.78 -24.38 20.46
N LEU A 895 23.78 -23.65 19.32
CA LEU A 895 24.91 -23.56 18.40
C LEU A 895 24.89 -22.30 17.49
N SER A 896 24.58 -21.12 18.04
CA SER A 896 24.71 -19.84 17.33
C SER A 896 26.16 -19.35 17.29
N ASP A 897 26.90 -19.62 16.20
CA ASP A 897 28.22 -18.98 16.00
C ASP A 897 28.66 -18.94 14.51
N PHE A 898 28.28 -17.88 13.77
CA PHE A 898 29.00 -17.49 12.53
C PHE A 898 28.77 -16.07 11.98
N PHE A 899 27.68 -15.37 12.34
CA PHE A 899 27.29 -14.11 11.66
C PHE A 899 27.46 -12.80 12.46
N ASP A 900 27.91 -12.85 13.71
CA ASP A 900 28.03 -11.65 14.57
C ASP A 900 29.33 -10.84 14.40
N ASN A 901 30.18 -11.18 13.42
CA ASN A 901 31.49 -10.54 13.19
C ASN A 901 31.51 -9.44 12.11
N LEU A 902 30.39 -8.75 11.89
CA LEU A 902 30.33 -7.46 11.18
C LEU A 902 29.51 -6.44 11.99
N ASN A 903 30.11 -5.97 13.08
CA ASN A 903 29.51 -4.95 13.93
C ASN A 903 29.45 -3.59 13.19
N MET A 904 28.41 -2.79 13.47
CA MET A 904 28.03 -1.64 12.62
C MET A 904 29.04 -0.49 12.69
N GLY A 905 29.33 0.12 11.53
CA GLY A 905 30.18 1.31 11.39
C GLY A 905 30.56 1.61 9.94
N ASP A 906 30.96 0.59 9.18
CA ASP A 906 31.56 0.77 7.83
C ASP A 906 30.57 1.22 6.71
N ASN A 907 29.25 1.24 6.97
CA ASN A 907 28.24 1.53 5.94
C ASN A 907 28.36 2.95 5.35
N ASP A 908 28.72 3.94 6.16
CA ASP A 908 28.76 5.34 5.74
C ASP A 908 29.93 5.58 4.76
N ALA A 909 31.08 4.92 4.98
CA ALA A 909 32.20 4.92 4.05
C ALA A 909 31.88 4.17 2.74
N ALA A 910 31.21 3.01 2.83
CA ALA A 910 30.80 2.25 1.65
C ALA A 910 29.85 3.05 0.74
N VAL A 911 28.83 3.70 1.32
CA VAL A 911 27.91 4.59 0.59
C VAL A 911 28.67 5.78 -0.03
N LYS A 912 29.56 6.44 0.71
CA LYS A 912 30.40 7.54 0.20
C LYS A 912 31.33 7.10 -0.96
N CYS A 913 31.79 5.85 -0.97
CA CYS A 913 32.62 5.31 -2.05
C CYS A 913 31.81 4.88 -3.29
N ASP A 914 30.68 4.19 -3.12
CA ASP A 914 29.72 3.93 -4.21
C ASP A 914 29.30 5.25 -4.87
N LEU A 915 29.08 6.27 -4.04
CA LEU A 915 28.73 7.62 -4.47
C LEU A 915 29.84 8.26 -5.33
N PHE A 916 31.10 8.29 -4.88
CA PHE A 916 32.21 8.83 -5.69
C PHE A 916 32.35 8.15 -7.07
N ILE A 917 32.03 6.86 -7.17
CA ILE A 917 32.02 6.10 -8.43
C ILE A 917 30.83 6.47 -9.33
N TYR A 918 29.70 6.88 -8.76
CA TYR A 918 28.48 7.24 -9.50
C TYR A 918 28.40 8.73 -9.85
N LEU A 919 28.81 9.64 -8.95
CA LEU A 919 28.82 11.10 -9.15
C LEU A 919 29.81 11.55 -10.24
N THR A 920 30.72 10.68 -10.66
CA THR A 920 31.69 10.97 -11.73
C THR A 920 31.30 10.32 -13.08
N SER A 921 30.03 9.93 -13.20
CA SER A 921 29.42 9.34 -14.39
C SER A 921 28.43 10.32 -15.04
N PRO A 922 28.73 10.92 -16.21
CA PRO A 922 27.75 11.74 -16.91
C PRO A 922 26.80 10.85 -17.74
N HIS A 923 25.51 11.19 -17.65
CA HIS A 923 24.27 10.50 -18.11
C HIS A 923 23.58 9.63 -17.04
N ASP A 924 22.28 9.77 -16.77
CA ASP A 924 21.28 10.72 -17.32
C ASP A 924 20.90 11.80 -16.28
#